data_AF-A0AAV1SG98-F1
#
_entry.id   AF-A0AAV1SG98-F1
#
_cell.length_a   1.000
_cell.length_b   1.000
_cell.length_c   1.000
_cell.angle_alpha   90.00
_cell.angle_beta   90.00
_cell.angle_gamma   90.00
#
_symmetry.space_group_name_H-M   'P 1'
#
loop_
_entity.id
_entity.type
_entity.pdbx_description
1 polymer ?
#
loop_
_entity_poly.entity_id
_entity_poly.type
_entity_poly.pdbx_seq_one_letter_code
_entity_poly.pdbx_strand_id
1 'polypeptide(L)'
;MSSRAQNYEFQEWWNKQREFLDKSDNTAFLTVEIHSPTSDLTVDKGHTRSARQLSWLWLLKFQQLASSLAWLTNGSIDLLRTANRRIAASKTDSPSDSSISSRLYRIIKLFLFLVVLLLCFELVAYFKGWHFSPPSVESAEAAVERAYAKWLDLRANYLAPPLQSLTNVCIILFLMQSVDRIVLMLGCFWIKFRKLRPVAAVEYDGRENVKDYPMVLVQIPMCNEREVYQQSIAACCIQDWPKERMLIQILDDSDELDAQLLIKAEVQKWQQRGVRILYRHRLIRTGYKAGNLKSAMGCDYVKDYEFVAIFDADFQPGPDFLKKTIPYFEGKDDLALVQTRWAFVNKDENLLTRLQNINLSFHFEVEQQVNGVFINFFGFNGTAGVWRIKALEECGGWLERTTVEDMDIAVRAHLCGWKFIYLNDVKCLCELPESYEAYKKQQHRWHSGPMQLFRLCFVDILRAKVSFGKKANLIFLFFLLRKLILPFYSFTLFCIILPLTMFLPEAQLPAWVVCYVPGIMSILNILPAPRSFPFIVPYLLFENTMSVTKFNAMISGLFQLGSSYEWVVTKKLGRSSEADLVAFAEKESDPLVETTNLHRSSSESGLDELNKIETTKKTGKTKRNRLYQKELALALILLTASVRSLLSAQGIHFYFLLFQGISFLVVGLDLIGEQEVQIPYCSEPLSLFRYRSNLFICSGPRFVPYFIHLLGKGPLYHLVVTPMLELFGSLPRVVEVN
;
A
#
# COMPACT_ATOMS: atom_id res chain seq x y z
N MET A 1 -25.02 4.55 49.00
CA MET A 1 -24.60 5.97 49.11
C MET A 1 -23.08 6.04 49.03
N SER A 2 -22.57 6.53 47.91
CA SER A 2 -21.22 7.07 47.73
C SER A 2 -21.32 7.98 46.49
N SER A 3 -21.03 9.26 46.68
CA SER A 3 -21.32 10.34 45.73
C SER A 3 -20.43 10.27 44.49
N ARG A 4 -21.06 10.17 43.33
CA ARG A 4 -20.45 10.19 42.00
C ARG A 4 -19.99 11.61 41.68
N ALA A 5 -18.70 11.80 41.36
CA ALA A 5 -18.22 13.08 40.86
C ALA A 5 -18.81 13.35 39.46
N GLN A 6 -19.52 14.46 39.32
CA GLN A 6 -20.00 14.97 38.04
C GLN A 6 -18.80 15.52 37.25
N ASN A 7 -18.76 15.20 35.95
CA ASN A 7 -17.69 15.56 35.02
C ASN A 7 -17.73 17.07 34.72
N TYR A 8 -17.19 17.87 35.64
CA TYR A 8 -17.21 19.35 35.59
C TYR A 8 -16.41 19.91 34.40
N GLU A 9 -15.39 19.19 33.92
CA GLU A 9 -14.49 19.67 32.85
C GLU A 9 -15.19 19.91 31.50
N PHE A 10 -16.17 19.09 31.12
CA PHE A 10 -16.91 19.30 29.87
C PHE A 10 -17.88 20.47 29.97
N GLN A 11 -18.49 20.67 31.13
CA GLN A 11 -19.45 21.75 31.35
C GLN A 11 -18.73 23.10 31.46
N GLU A 12 -17.54 23.11 32.04
CA GLU A 12 -16.66 24.27 32.06
C GLU A 12 -16.10 24.59 30.67
N TRP A 13 -15.68 23.58 29.88
CA TRP A 13 -15.27 23.76 28.48
C TRP A 13 -16.42 24.22 27.56
N TRP A 14 -17.62 23.65 27.73
CA TRP A 14 -18.82 24.01 26.98
C TRP A 14 -19.32 25.41 27.35
N ASN A 15 -19.24 25.80 28.62
CA ASN A 15 -19.55 27.16 29.07
C ASN A 15 -18.50 28.16 28.59
N LYS A 16 -17.20 27.79 28.53
CA LYS A 16 -16.13 28.60 27.92
C LYS A 16 -16.35 28.81 26.42
N GLN A 17 -16.80 27.79 25.70
CA GLN A 17 -17.15 27.90 24.28
C GLN A 17 -18.43 28.70 24.06
N ARG A 18 -19.40 28.60 24.98
CA ARG A 18 -20.63 29.41 24.95
C ARG A 18 -20.35 30.89 25.22
N GLU A 19 -19.45 31.22 26.16
CA GLU A 19 -18.95 32.58 26.35
C GLU A 19 -18.15 33.11 25.14
N PHE A 20 -17.49 32.22 24.39
CA PHE A 20 -16.77 32.58 23.14
C PHE A 20 -17.73 32.84 21.97
N LEU A 21 -18.89 32.17 21.96
CA LEU A 21 -19.97 32.35 20.99
C LEU A 21 -20.86 33.57 21.30
N ASP A 22 -21.15 33.83 22.59
CA ASP A 22 -21.94 35.00 23.03
C ASP A 22 -21.14 36.32 23.06
N LYS A 23 -19.81 36.27 23.07
CA LYS A 23 -18.96 37.48 22.93
C LYS A 23 -18.73 37.92 21.48
N SER A 24 -19.32 37.25 20.49
CA SER A 24 -19.21 37.63 19.08
C SER A 24 -20.05 38.85 18.68
N ASP A 25 -20.84 39.43 19.59
CA ASP A 25 -21.75 40.54 19.27
C ASP A 25 -21.45 41.88 19.97
N ASN A 26 -20.27 42.04 20.58
CA ASN A 26 -19.86 43.37 21.08
C ASN A 26 -18.56 43.88 20.49
N THR A 27 -18.70 45.03 19.86
CA THR A 27 -17.69 45.91 19.29
C THR A 27 -16.71 46.35 20.39
N ALA A 28 -15.43 45.97 20.27
CA ALA A 28 -14.33 46.69 20.91
C ALA A 28 -12.99 46.32 20.26
N PHE A 29 -12.40 47.31 19.59
CA PHE A 29 -11.00 47.34 19.20
C PHE A 29 -10.09 47.11 20.43
N LEU A 30 -9.13 46.19 20.34
CA LEU A 30 -7.91 46.25 21.14
C LEU A 30 -6.70 45.94 20.25
N THR A 31 -6.10 47.04 19.81
CA THR A 31 -4.80 47.19 19.18
C THR A 31 -3.71 46.73 20.16
N VAL A 32 -2.79 45.86 19.72
CA VAL A 32 -1.50 45.66 20.40
C VAL A 32 -0.51 46.60 19.74
N GLU A 33 -0.06 47.59 20.50
CA GLU A 33 0.97 48.57 20.11
C GLU A 33 2.34 47.90 19.95
N ILE A 34 2.98 48.16 18.81
CA ILE A 34 4.43 48.03 18.63
C ILE A 34 4.97 49.46 18.52
N HIS A 35 5.77 49.89 19.49
CA HIS A 35 6.43 51.19 19.46
C HIS A 35 7.54 51.25 18.40
N SER A 36 7.48 52.27 17.55
CA SER A 36 8.65 52.97 17.00
C SER A 36 8.26 54.41 16.62
N PRO A 37 9.19 55.38 16.70
CA PRO A 37 8.85 56.78 16.98
C PRO A 37 8.69 57.66 15.74
N THR A 38 8.11 58.84 16.01
CA THR A 38 8.17 60.13 15.28
C THR A 38 7.19 60.48 14.15
N SER A 39 6.58 61.65 14.37
CA SER A 39 6.00 62.67 13.47
C SER A 39 4.55 62.57 12.98
N ASP A 40 3.75 63.45 13.62
CA ASP A 40 2.81 64.43 13.06
C ASP A 40 1.35 64.07 12.70
N LEU A 41 0.49 64.38 13.67
CA LEU A 41 -0.79 65.12 13.61
C LEU A 41 -1.27 65.64 12.22
N THR A 42 -2.38 65.11 11.71
CA THR A 42 -3.73 65.75 11.71
C THR A 42 -4.68 65.20 10.61
N VAL A 43 -5.97 65.19 10.98
CA VAL A 43 -7.20 65.09 10.17
C VAL A 43 -7.77 63.69 9.88
N ASP A 44 -8.75 63.36 10.72
CA ASP A 44 -9.71 62.27 10.64
C ASP A 44 -10.67 62.42 9.45
N LYS A 45 -10.75 61.40 8.60
CA LYS A 45 -11.85 61.14 7.65
C LYS A 45 -12.24 59.67 7.77
N GLY A 46 -13.24 59.39 8.59
CA GLY A 46 -13.82 58.06 8.76
C GLY A 46 -14.39 57.49 7.45
N HIS A 47 -13.74 56.46 6.91
CA HIS A 47 -14.32 55.60 5.88
C HIS A 47 -15.23 54.57 6.54
N THR A 48 -16.53 54.88 6.63
CA THR A 48 -17.56 53.86 6.88
C THR A 48 -17.59 52.87 5.71
N ARG A 49 -17.24 51.61 5.96
CA ARG A 49 -17.38 50.54 4.96
C ARG A 49 -18.86 50.37 4.63
N SER A 50 -19.23 50.66 3.37
CA SER A 50 -20.61 50.62 2.88
C SER A 50 -21.23 49.22 3.03
N ALA A 51 -22.49 49.15 3.46
CA ALA A 51 -23.29 47.93 3.57
C ALA A 51 -23.28 47.04 2.30
N ARG A 52 -22.98 47.62 1.12
CA ARG A 52 -22.77 46.89 -0.13
C ARG A 52 -21.55 45.95 -0.08
N GLN A 53 -20.44 46.32 0.57
CA GLN A 53 -19.25 45.45 0.67
C GLN A 53 -19.47 44.24 1.58
N LEU A 54 -20.22 44.40 2.67
CA LEU A 54 -20.62 43.29 3.54
C LEU A 54 -21.63 42.38 2.84
N SER A 55 -22.61 42.96 2.13
CA SER A 55 -23.54 42.20 1.28
C SER A 55 -22.81 41.37 0.23
N TRP A 56 -21.78 41.91 -0.43
CA TRP A 56 -20.94 41.18 -1.39
C TRP A 56 -20.14 40.04 -0.76
N LEU A 57 -19.61 40.21 0.45
CA LEU A 57 -18.90 39.15 1.19
C LEU A 57 -19.85 38.01 1.59
N TRP A 58 -21.06 38.34 2.04
CA TRP A 58 -22.09 37.35 2.36
C TRP A 58 -22.62 36.66 1.10
N LEU A 59 -22.77 37.38 -0.01
CA LEU A 59 -23.13 36.81 -1.31
C LEU A 59 -22.07 35.83 -1.80
N LEU A 60 -20.78 36.16 -1.63
CA LEU A 60 -19.65 35.28 -1.97
C LEU A 60 -19.62 34.01 -1.11
N LYS A 61 -19.82 34.13 0.21
CA LYS A 61 -19.91 32.97 1.11
C LYS A 61 -21.13 32.10 0.80
N PHE A 62 -22.26 32.71 0.50
CA PHE A 62 -23.48 32.00 0.09
C PHE A 62 -23.30 31.31 -1.26
N GLN A 63 -22.62 31.94 -2.21
CA GLN A 63 -22.32 31.37 -3.53
C GLN A 63 -21.27 30.26 -3.45
N GLN A 64 -20.31 30.34 -2.52
CA GLN A 64 -19.39 29.24 -2.18
C GLN A 64 -20.13 28.06 -1.51
N LEU A 65 -21.08 28.32 -0.62
CA LEU A 65 -21.91 27.28 -0.01
C LEU A 65 -22.86 26.65 -1.04
N ALA A 66 -23.54 27.45 -1.85
CA ALA A 66 -24.46 26.98 -2.89
C ALA A 66 -23.74 26.20 -3.99
N SER A 67 -22.54 26.62 -4.41
CA SER A 67 -21.70 25.84 -5.32
C SER A 67 -21.18 24.55 -4.68
N SER A 68 -20.83 24.57 -3.38
CA SER A 68 -20.46 23.36 -2.64
C SER A 68 -21.62 22.37 -2.51
N LEU A 69 -22.84 22.85 -2.24
CA LEU A 69 -24.05 22.05 -2.15
C LEU A 69 -24.49 21.51 -3.52
N ALA A 70 -24.52 22.35 -4.56
CA ALA A 70 -24.82 21.93 -5.93
C ALA A 70 -23.77 20.94 -6.48
N TRP A 71 -22.53 21.04 -6.00
CA TRP A 71 -21.46 20.11 -6.37
C TRP A 71 -21.55 18.79 -5.59
N LEU A 72 -21.93 18.81 -4.31
CA LEU A 72 -22.24 17.60 -3.53
C LEU A 72 -23.42 16.83 -4.12
N THR A 73 -24.47 17.53 -4.56
CA THR A 73 -25.62 16.88 -5.22
C THR A 73 -25.24 16.32 -6.59
N ASN A 74 -24.51 17.08 -7.42
CA ASN A 74 -24.03 16.58 -8.72
C ASN A 74 -23.05 15.40 -8.57
N GLY A 75 -22.11 15.46 -7.64
CA GLY A 75 -21.18 14.36 -7.34
C GLY A 75 -21.89 13.11 -6.81
N SER A 76 -22.90 13.30 -5.96
CA SER A 76 -23.75 12.19 -5.47
C SER A 76 -24.59 11.58 -6.58
N ILE A 77 -25.15 12.40 -7.48
CA ILE A 77 -25.92 11.97 -8.64
C ILE A 77 -25.01 11.21 -9.62
N ASP A 78 -23.79 11.68 -9.87
CA ASP A 78 -22.85 10.99 -10.75
C ASP A 78 -22.33 9.69 -10.12
N LEU A 79 -22.13 9.63 -8.80
CA LEU A 79 -21.86 8.39 -8.09
C LEU A 79 -23.03 7.41 -8.24
N LEU A 80 -24.28 7.86 -8.05
CA LEU A 80 -25.50 7.06 -8.23
C LEU A 80 -25.67 6.58 -9.67
N ARG A 81 -25.43 7.44 -10.67
CA ARG A 81 -25.44 7.06 -12.09
C ARG A 81 -24.35 6.04 -12.40
N THR A 82 -23.16 6.21 -11.84
CA THR A 82 -22.03 5.30 -12.02
C THR A 82 -22.32 3.94 -11.37
N ALA A 83 -22.85 3.94 -10.14
CA ALA A 83 -23.32 2.74 -9.46
C ALA A 83 -24.43 2.03 -10.26
N ASN A 84 -25.45 2.76 -10.73
CA ASN A 84 -26.55 2.18 -11.52
C ASN A 84 -26.06 1.61 -12.86
N ARG A 85 -25.16 2.30 -13.57
CA ARG A 85 -24.51 1.79 -14.79
C ARG A 85 -23.71 0.52 -14.52
N ARG A 86 -22.95 0.47 -13.42
CA ARG A 86 -22.11 -0.67 -13.04
C ARG A 86 -22.94 -1.86 -12.54
N ILE A 87 -24.04 -1.62 -11.82
CA ILE A 87 -25.00 -2.66 -11.39
C ILE A 87 -25.71 -3.28 -12.60
N ALA A 88 -26.07 -2.47 -13.61
CA ALA A 88 -26.63 -2.97 -14.86
C ALA A 88 -25.63 -3.85 -15.64
N ALA A 89 -24.34 -3.51 -15.60
CA ALA A 89 -23.28 -4.26 -16.27
C ALA A 89 -22.83 -5.54 -15.52
N SER A 90 -23.01 -5.61 -14.20
CA SER A 90 -22.54 -6.76 -13.40
C SER A 90 -23.44 -8.00 -13.47
N LYS A 91 -24.62 -7.91 -14.07
CA LYS A 91 -25.55 -9.06 -14.23
C LYS A 91 -25.09 -10.08 -15.26
N THR A 92 -24.01 -9.81 -16.00
CA THR A 92 -23.56 -10.66 -17.12
C THR A 92 -22.28 -11.46 -16.90
N ASP A 93 -21.55 -11.30 -15.79
CA ASP A 93 -20.31 -12.05 -15.54
C ASP A 93 -20.16 -12.39 -14.05
N SER A 94 -20.45 -13.64 -13.66
CA SER A 94 -20.05 -14.18 -12.34
C SER A 94 -18.91 -15.18 -12.52
N PRO A 95 -17.64 -14.82 -12.19
CA PRO A 95 -16.58 -15.81 -12.07
C PRO A 95 -16.84 -16.71 -10.86
N SER A 96 -16.35 -17.94 -10.92
CA SER A 96 -16.40 -18.94 -9.85
C SER A 96 -15.65 -18.44 -8.60
N ASP A 97 -16.36 -17.79 -7.69
CA ASP A 97 -15.86 -17.36 -6.39
C ASP A 97 -15.62 -18.60 -5.49
N SER A 98 -14.47 -18.64 -4.80
CA SER A 98 -14.14 -19.78 -3.92
C SER A 98 -15.17 -19.97 -2.80
N SER A 99 -15.35 -21.20 -2.31
CA SER A 99 -16.37 -21.58 -1.30
C SER A 99 -16.37 -20.73 -0.02
N ILE A 100 -15.26 -20.08 0.34
CA ILE A 100 -15.16 -19.18 1.51
C ILE A 100 -15.34 -17.73 1.12
N SER A 101 -14.96 -17.34 -0.10
CA SER A 101 -15.32 -16.03 -0.63
C SER A 101 -16.83 -15.81 -0.50
N SER A 102 -17.62 -16.84 -0.82
CA SER A 102 -19.07 -16.86 -0.67
C SER A 102 -19.55 -16.98 0.79
N ARG A 103 -18.88 -17.76 1.67
CA ARG A 103 -19.23 -17.84 3.11
C ARG A 103 -18.96 -16.53 3.85
N LEU A 104 -17.78 -15.95 3.69
CA LEU A 104 -17.41 -14.68 4.30
C LEU A 104 -18.36 -13.57 3.85
N TYR A 105 -18.68 -13.52 2.55
CA TYR A 105 -19.67 -12.58 2.04
C TYR A 105 -21.06 -12.79 2.65
N ARG A 106 -21.49 -14.04 2.86
CA ARG A 106 -22.74 -14.35 3.56
C ARG A 106 -22.72 -13.87 5.01
N ILE A 107 -21.61 -14.05 5.72
CA ILE A 107 -21.42 -13.53 7.08
C ILE A 107 -21.49 -12.00 7.10
N ILE A 108 -20.79 -11.33 6.19
CA ILE A 108 -20.83 -9.86 6.06
C ILE A 108 -22.25 -9.38 5.76
N LYS A 109 -23.00 -10.09 4.90
CA LYS A 109 -24.42 -9.77 4.62
C LYS A 109 -25.32 -9.92 5.85
N LEU A 110 -25.15 -11.01 6.61
CA LEU A 110 -25.89 -11.21 7.86
C LEU A 110 -25.56 -10.12 8.87
N PHE A 111 -24.28 -9.73 8.96
CA PHE A 111 -23.85 -8.64 9.82
C PHE A 111 -24.42 -7.29 9.39
N LEU A 112 -24.44 -7.00 8.08
CA LEU A 112 -25.10 -5.81 7.53
C LEU A 112 -26.58 -5.77 7.89
N PHE A 113 -27.29 -6.88 7.69
CA PHE A 113 -28.70 -6.99 8.06
C PHE A 113 -28.92 -6.70 9.55
N LEU A 114 -28.10 -7.30 10.42
CA LEU A 114 -28.14 -7.08 11.86
C LEU A 114 -27.90 -5.60 12.22
N VAL A 115 -26.85 -4.98 11.66
CA VAL A 115 -26.49 -3.58 11.93
C VAL A 115 -27.58 -2.60 11.47
N VAL A 116 -28.20 -2.85 10.32
CA VAL A 116 -29.34 -2.04 9.84
C VAL A 116 -30.56 -2.23 10.76
N LEU A 117 -30.87 -3.46 11.16
CA LEU A 117 -31.96 -3.75 12.09
C LEU A 117 -31.76 -3.02 13.43
N LEU A 118 -30.53 -3.08 13.98
CA LEU A 118 -30.16 -2.38 15.21
C LEU A 118 -30.26 -0.86 15.06
N LEU A 119 -29.84 -0.29 13.92
CA LEU A 119 -30.01 1.15 13.67
C LEU A 119 -31.49 1.55 13.63
N CYS A 120 -32.33 0.78 12.94
CA CYS A 120 -33.77 1.04 12.90
C CYS A 120 -34.38 1.03 14.31
N PHE A 121 -33.97 0.05 15.15
CA PHE A 121 -34.42 -0.04 16.54
C PHE A 121 -33.97 1.16 17.38
N GLU A 122 -32.71 1.58 17.24
CA GLU A 122 -32.16 2.75 17.95
C GLU A 122 -32.75 4.08 17.46
N LEU A 123 -33.12 4.19 16.18
CA LEU A 123 -33.84 5.36 15.66
C LEU A 123 -35.22 5.50 16.31
N VAL A 124 -35.96 4.40 16.47
CA VAL A 124 -37.24 4.39 17.18
C VAL A 124 -37.05 4.87 18.63
N ALA A 125 -36.02 4.38 19.32
CA ALA A 125 -35.70 4.81 20.68
C ALA A 125 -35.30 6.29 20.76
N TYR A 126 -34.54 6.79 19.77
CA TYR A 126 -34.15 8.19 19.67
C TYR A 126 -35.36 9.11 19.51
N PHE A 127 -36.28 8.80 18.58
CA PHE A 127 -37.51 9.57 18.38
C PHE A 127 -38.46 9.51 19.59
N LYS A 128 -38.39 8.45 20.39
CA LYS A 128 -39.12 8.33 21.67
C LYS A 128 -38.44 9.03 22.84
N GLY A 129 -37.24 9.59 22.66
CA GLY A 129 -36.49 10.25 23.73
C GLY A 129 -35.90 9.31 24.78
N TRP A 130 -35.93 7.99 24.56
CA TRP A 130 -35.43 6.99 25.51
C TRP A 130 -33.92 7.04 25.73
N HIS A 131 -33.19 7.81 24.91
CA HIS A 131 -31.78 8.07 25.14
C HIS A 131 -31.53 8.97 26.37
N PHE A 132 -32.49 9.84 26.72
CA PHE A 132 -32.42 10.72 27.90
C PHE A 132 -33.08 10.12 29.14
N SER A 133 -34.07 9.25 28.94
CA SER A 133 -34.81 8.59 30.03
C SER A 133 -35.15 7.16 29.60
N PRO A 134 -34.25 6.19 29.82
CA PRO A 134 -34.47 4.82 29.41
C PRO A 134 -35.58 4.18 30.27
N PRO A 135 -36.55 3.46 29.66
CA PRO A 135 -37.57 2.74 30.41
C PRO A 135 -36.94 1.62 31.24
N SER A 136 -37.36 1.44 32.49
CA SER A 136 -36.96 0.29 33.30
C SER A 136 -37.94 -0.87 33.10
N VAL A 137 -37.48 -2.11 33.30
CA VAL A 137 -38.35 -3.30 33.14
C VAL A 137 -39.55 -3.24 34.09
N GLU A 138 -39.40 -2.60 35.24
CA GLU A 138 -40.42 -2.44 36.27
C GLU A 138 -41.40 -1.28 36.00
N SER A 139 -41.00 -0.26 35.23
CA SER A 139 -41.82 0.94 34.94
C SER A 139 -42.44 0.94 33.53
N ALA A 140 -42.18 -0.09 32.72
CA ALA A 140 -42.57 -0.13 31.31
C ALA A 140 -44.00 -0.67 31.14
N GLU A 141 -44.94 0.21 30.82
CA GLU A 141 -46.34 -0.15 30.61
C GLU A 141 -46.55 -0.80 29.23
N ALA A 142 -45.85 -0.32 28.21
CA ALA A 142 -45.96 -0.82 26.85
C ALA A 142 -45.04 -2.02 26.56
N ALA A 143 -45.48 -2.93 25.67
CA ALA A 143 -44.68 -4.07 25.23
C ALA A 143 -43.34 -3.64 24.57
N VAL A 144 -43.33 -2.50 23.88
CA VAL A 144 -42.14 -1.94 23.21
C VAL A 144 -41.12 -1.41 24.23
N GLU A 145 -41.58 -0.78 25.32
CA GLU A 145 -40.70 -0.30 26.40
C GLU A 145 -40.05 -1.47 27.13
N ARG A 146 -40.81 -2.54 27.43
CA ARG A 146 -40.27 -3.78 28.01
C ARG A 146 -39.27 -4.45 27.07
N ALA A 147 -39.53 -4.45 25.76
CA ALA A 147 -38.58 -4.98 24.78
C ALA A 147 -37.28 -4.17 24.73
N TYR A 148 -37.36 -2.83 24.80
CA TYR A 148 -36.18 -1.97 24.85
C TYR A 148 -35.39 -2.13 26.15
N ALA A 149 -36.06 -2.20 27.29
CA ALA A 149 -35.41 -2.43 28.59
C ALA A 149 -34.69 -3.80 28.64
N LYS A 150 -35.33 -4.87 28.12
CA LYS A 150 -34.69 -6.19 27.95
C LYS A 150 -33.51 -6.16 26.98
N TRP A 151 -33.59 -5.36 25.92
CA TRP A 151 -32.49 -5.17 24.99
C TRP A 151 -31.28 -4.51 25.67
N LEU A 152 -31.49 -3.49 26.51
CA LEU A 152 -30.41 -2.85 27.29
C LEU A 152 -29.75 -3.85 28.25
N ASP A 153 -30.56 -4.66 28.93
CA ASP A 153 -30.06 -5.72 29.82
C ASP A 153 -29.25 -6.78 29.06
N LEU A 154 -29.79 -7.30 27.95
CA LEU A 154 -29.10 -8.26 27.08
C LEU A 154 -27.76 -7.71 26.58
N ARG A 155 -27.78 -6.46 26.12
CA ARG A 155 -26.62 -5.73 25.61
C ARG A 155 -25.52 -5.62 26.66
N ALA A 156 -25.86 -5.14 27.86
CA ALA A 156 -24.90 -4.90 28.92
C ALA A 156 -24.35 -6.19 29.54
N ASN A 157 -25.20 -7.20 29.77
CA ASN A 157 -24.81 -8.38 30.54
C ASN A 157 -24.31 -9.54 29.68
N TYR A 158 -24.69 -9.63 28.41
CA TYR A 158 -24.39 -10.80 27.57
C TYR A 158 -23.60 -10.48 26.30
N LEU A 159 -23.85 -9.33 25.65
CA LEU A 159 -23.17 -8.99 24.39
C LEU A 159 -21.89 -8.17 24.61
N ALA A 160 -21.90 -7.22 25.53
CA ALA A 160 -20.76 -6.33 25.77
C ALA A 160 -19.54 -7.05 26.37
N PRO A 161 -19.65 -7.95 27.37
CA PRO A 161 -18.47 -8.61 27.95
C PRO A 161 -17.62 -9.43 26.96
N PRO A 162 -18.19 -10.32 26.11
CA PRO A 162 -17.39 -11.04 25.12
C PRO A 162 -16.81 -10.10 24.05
N LEU A 163 -17.55 -9.07 23.64
CA LEU A 163 -17.02 -8.06 22.70
C LEU A 163 -15.86 -7.27 23.30
N GLN A 164 -15.95 -6.88 24.58
CA GLN A 164 -14.86 -6.20 25.29
C GLN A 164 -13.63 -7.11 25.41
N SER A 165 -13.81 -8.39 25.72
CA SER A 165 -12.71 -9.37 25.76
C SER A 165 -12.01 -9.48 24.40
N LEU A 166 -12.78 -9.65 23.32
CA LEU A 166 -12.23 -9.68 21.96
C LEU A 166 -11.52 -8.37 21.59
N THR A 167 -12.07 -7.23 22.01
CA THR A 167 -11.48 -5.90 21.83
C THR A 167 -10.13 -5.80 22.53
N ASN A 168 -10.04 -6.21 23.79
CA ASN A 168 -8.80 -6.19 24.57
C ASN A 168 -7.71 -7.08 23.92
N VAL A 169 -8.09 -8.28 23.46
CA VAL A 169 -7.17 -9.16 22.73
C VAL A 169 -6.67 -8.50 21.45
N CYS A 170 -7.57 -7.92 20.64
CA CYS A 170 -7.19 -7.23 19.41
C CYS A 170 -6.30 -6.00 19.66
N ILE A 171 -6.54 -5.26 20.76
CA ILE A 171 -5.70 -4.14 21.17
C ILE A 171 -4.28 -4.63 21.52
N ILE A 172 -4.15 -5.72 22.29
CA ILE A 172 -2.83 -6.28 22.63
C ILE A 172 -2.07 -6.70 21.37
N LEU A 173 -2.75 -7.41 20.46
CA LEU A 173 -2.16 -7.83 19.18
C LEU A 173 -1.75 -6.62 18.31
N PHE A 174 -2.58 -5.58 18.27
CA PHE A 174 -2.28 -4.35 17.55
C PHE A 174 -1.09 -3.60 18.15
N LEU A 175 -0.99 -3.51 19.47
CA LEU A 175 0.15 -2.91 20.16
C LEU A 175 1.43 -3.71 19.91
N MET A 176 1.38 -5.05 19.98
CA MET A 176 2.52 -5.91 19.66
C MET A 176 3.03 -5.68 18.23
N GLN A 177 2.12 -5.57 17.26
CA GLN A 177 2.47 -5.23 15.88
C GLN A 177 3.06 -3.82 15.75
N SER A 178 2.53 -2.86 16.52
CA SER A 178 3.02 -1.48 16.53
C SER A 178 4.44 -1.40 17.07
N VAL A 179 4.76 -2.18 18.10
CA VAL A 179 6.12 -2.30 18.64
C VAL A 179 7.08 -2.87 17.60
N ASP A 180 6.73 -3.95 16.89
CA ASP A 180 7.57 -4.49 15.80
C ASP A 180 7.89 -3.43 14.74
N ARG A 181 6.90 -2.63 14.32
CA ARG A 181 7.12 -1.53 13.38
C ARG A 181 8.05 -0.45 13.92
N ILE A 182 7.89 -0.06 15.19
CA ILE A 182 8.78 0.91 15.84
C ILE A 182 10.21 0.35 15.93
N VAL A 183 10.38 -0.91 16.32
CA VAL A 183 11.70 -1.58 16.38
C VAL A 183 12.37 -1.60 15.01
N LEU A 184 11.64 -1.94 13.95
CA LEU A 184 12.15 -1.89 12.58
C LEU A 184 12.58 -0.46 12.19
N MET A 185 11.77 0.55 12.52
CA MET A 185 12.13 1.94 12.23
C MET A 185 13.36 2.41 13.00
N LEU A 186 13.48 2.06 14.29
CA LEU A 186 14.66 2.35 15.09
C LEU A 186 15.89 1.63 14.54
N GLY A 187 15.74 0.38 14.11
CA GLY A 187 16.80 -0.38 13.43
C GLY A 187 17.27 0.30 12.14
N CYS A 188 16.34 0.75 11.30
CA CYS A 188 16.67 1.46 10.06
C CYS A 188 17.35 2.81 10.35
N PHE A 189 16.86 3.57 11.34
CA PHE A 189 17.50 4.80 11.79
C PHE A 189 18.93 4.52 12.29
N TRP A 190 19.12 3.48 13.10
CA TRP A 190 20.44 3.09 13.60
C TRP A 190 21.40 2.70 12.47
N ILE A 191 20.94 1.94 11.48
CA ILE A 191 21.71 1.58 10.28
C ILE A 191 22.17 2.85 9.55
N LYS A 192 21.28 3.81 9.33
CA LYS A 192 21.61 5.09 8.68
C LYS A 192 22.57 5.92 9.53
N PHE A 193 22.33 6.04 10.84
CA PHE A 193 23.16 6.81 11.78
C PHE A 193 24.58 6.26 11.88
N ARG A 194 24.72 4.93 12.00
CA ARG A 194 26.02 4.24 12.07
C ARG A 194 26.64 3.98 10.70
N LYS A 195 25.95 4.34 9.61
CA LYS A 195 26.35 4.04 8.22
C LYS A 195 26.69 2.56 8.01
N LEU A 196 25.92 1.67 8.63
CA LEU A 196 26.11 0.22 8.47
C LEU A 196 25.71 -0.16 7.05
N ARG A 197 26.69 -0.52 6.23
CA ARG A 197 26.46 -1.02 4.87
C ARG A 197 27.23 -2.31 4.69
N PRO A 198 26.66 -3.30 4.00
CA PRO A 198 27.43 -4.43 3.53
C PRO A 198 28.60 -3.90 2.68
N VAL A 199 29.82 -4.33 2.98
CA VAL A 199 31.02 -4.01 2.19
C VAL A 199 31.33 -5.21 1.28
N ALA A 200 31.52 -4.92 0.00
CA ALA A 200 32.01 -5.89 -0.97
C ALA A 200 33.49 -6.18 -0.70
N ALA A 201 33.93 -7.43 -0.89
CA ALA A 201 35.34 -7.78 -0.63
C ALA A 201 36.26 -7.36 -1.79
N VAL A 202 35.69 -7.24 -2.99
CA VAL A 202 36.39 -6.93 -4.24
C VAL A 202 35.52 -5.93 -5.03
N GLU A 203 36.12 -5.22 -5.97
CA GLU A 203 35.42 -4.45 -6.99
C GLU A 203 35.88 -4.96 -8.36
N TYR A 204 34.94 -5.13 -9.30
CA TYR A 204 35.26 -5.52 -10.68
C TYR A 204 35.26 -4.26 -11.56
N ASP A 205 36.43 -3.65 -11.75
CA ASP A 205 36.58 -2.40 -12.50
C ASP A 205 36.92 -2.61 -13.98
N GLY A 206 37.05 -3.87 -14.41
CA GLY A 206 37.36 -4.27 -15.79
C GLY A 206 38.85 -4.39 -16.07
N ARG A 207 39.72 -4.22 -15.06
CA ARG A 207 41.17 -4.45 -15.17
C ARG A 207 41.58 -5.88 -14.86
N GLU A 208 40.69 -6.68 -14.28
CA GLU A 208 40.94 -8.08 -13.96
C GLU A 208 40.93 -8.93 -15.22
N ASN A 209 41.61 -10.09 -15.18
CA ASN A 209 41.50 -11.02 -16.29
C ASN A 209 40.08 -11.57 -16.34
N VAL A 210 39.55 -11.78 -17.55
CA VAL A 210 38.22 -12.39 -17.72
C VAL A 210 38.09 -13.73 -16.99
N LYS A 211 39.22 -14.42 -16.76
CA LYS A 211 39.25 -15.69 -16.02
C LYS A 211 38.90 -15.58 -14.54
N ASP A 212 39.10 -14.41 -13.95
CA ASP A 212 38.89 -14.13 -12.53
C ASP A 212 37.41 -13.83 -12.24
N TYR A 213 36.61 -13.55 -13.27
CA TYR A 213 35.16 -13.35 -13.14
C TYR A 213 34.44 -14.70 -12.97
N PRO A 214 33.58 -14.86 -11.94
CA PRO A 214 32.82 -16.07 -11.75
C PRO A 214 31.77 -16.26 -12.85
N MET A 215 31.38 -17.51 -13.06
CA MET A 215 30.38 -17.87 -14.06
C MET A 215 28.96 -17.56 -13.52
N VAL A 216 28.21 -16.72 -14.24
CA VAL A 216 26.88 -16.24 -13.81
C VAL A 216 25.79 -16.65 -14.81
N LEU A 217 24.74 -17.28 -14.29
CA LEU A 217 23.52 -17.59 -15.02
C LEU A 217 22.49 -16.48 -14.75
N VAL A 218 21.79 -16.00 -15.78
CA VAL A 218 20.71 -15.02 -15.65
C VAL A 218 19.41 -15.66 -16.14
N GLN A 219 18.39 -15.76 -15.30
CA GLN A 219 17.12 -16.41 -15.61
C GLN A 219 15.97 -15.40 -15.65
N ILE A 220 15.18 -15.46 -16.72
CA ILE A 220 13.97 -14.65 -16.91
C ILE A 220 12.77 -15.56 -17.17
N PRO A 221 12.02 -15.97 -16.12
CA PRO A 221 10.73 -16.63 -16.29
C PRO A 221 9.67 -15.72 -16.91
N MET A 222 8.98 -16.23 -17.92
CA MET A 222 7.91 -15.56 -18.66
C MET A 222 6.71 -16.50 -18.84
N CYS A 223 5.49 -15.98 -18.74
CA CYS A 223 4.22 -16.59 -19.11
C CYS A 223 3.25 -15.51 -19.67
N ASN A 224 3.19 -15.42 -21.01
CA ASN A 224 2.33 -14.53 -21.80
C ASN A 224 2.59 -13.00 -21.62
N GLU A 225 3.78 -12.55 -21.21
CA GLU A 225 4.09 -11.12 -21.02
C GLU A 225 4.52 -10.41 -22.31
N ARG A 226 3.56 -10.17 -23.20
CA ARG A 226 3.77 -9.48 -24.48
C ARG A 226 4.20 -8.03 -24.34
N GLU A 227 3.82 -7.38 -23.25
CA GLU A 227 4.02 -5.94 -23.08
C GLU A 227 5.42 -5.58 -22.56
N VAL A 228 6.12 -6.50 -21.89
CA VAL A 228 7.39 -6.23 -21.17
C VAL A 228 8.58 -7.09 -21.63
N TYR A 229 8.36 -8.13 -22.45
CA TYR A 229 9.43 -9.08 -22.83
C TYR A 229 10.64 -8.40 -23.46
N GLN A 230 10.44 -7.40 -24.33
CA GLN A 230 11.53 -6.75 -25.04
C GLN A 230 12.43 -5.97 -24.09
N GLN A 231 11.84 -5.18 -23.18
CA GLN A 231 12.57 -4.37 -22.22
C GLN A 231 13.34 -5.24 -21.22
N SER A 232 12.73 -6.31 -20.71
CA SER A 232 13.38 -7.17 -19.70
C SER A 232 14.52 -8.02 -20.29
N ILE A 233 14.33 -8.58 -21.49
CA ILE A 233 15.40 -9.28 -22.21
C ILE A 233 16.55 -8.32 -22.52
N ALA A 234 16.24 -7.12 -23.01
CA ALA A 234 17.26 -6.11 -23.32
C ALA A 234 18.06 -5.73 -22.07
N ALA A 235 17.40 -5.44 -20.94
CA ALA A 235 18.07 -5.06 -19.69
C ALA A 235 19.03 -6.15 -19.17
N CYS A 236 18.67 -7.42 -19.34
CA CYS A 236 19.56 -8.54 -18.99
C CYS A 236 20.69 -8.76 -20.01
N CYS A 237 20.48 -8.43 -21.29
CA CYS A 237 21.48 -8.60 -22.35
C CYS A 237 22.59 -7.54 -22.33
N ILE A 238 22.34 -6.37 -21.73
CA ILE A 238 23.29 -5.25 -21.67
C ILE A 238 24.10 -5.19 -20.37
N GLN A 239 24.09 -6.26 -19.58
CA GLN A 239 24.86 -6.31 -18.34
C GLN A 239 26.36 -6.17 -18.62
N ASP A 240 27.02 -5.33 -17.85
CA ASP A 240 28.45 -5.08 -17.83
C ASP A 240 29.16 -6.24 -17.10
N TRP A 241 29.20 -7.38 -17.78
CA TRP A 241 29.85 -8.60 -17.34
C TRP A 241 30.49 -9.28 -18.55
N PRO A 242 31.65 -9.95 -18.42
CA PRO A 242 32.26 -10.61 -19.56
C PRO A 242 31.31 -11.62 -20.22
N LYS A 243 31.08 -11.47 -21.53
CA LYS A 243 30.09 -12.27 -22.28
C LYS A 243 30.32 -13.78 -22.19
N GLU A 244 31.58 -14.21 -22.09
CA GLU A 244 31.95 -15.62 -21.93
C GLU A 244 31.67 -16.17 -20.52
N ARG A 245 31.54 -15.28 -19.53
CA ARG A 245 31.27 -15.57 -18.12
C ARG A 245 29.80 -15.42 -17.73
N MET A 246 28.92 -15.12 -18.70
CA MET A 246 27.48 -14.97 -18.49
C MET A 246 26.67 -15.76 -19.50
N LEU A 247 25.58 -16.38 -19.03
CA LEU A 247 24.56 -16.98 -19.89
C LEU A 247 23.18 -16.51 -19.48
N ILE A 248 22.39 -16.04 -20.44
CA ILE A 248 21.01 -15.62 -20.23
C ILE A 248 20.07 -16.75 -20.66
N GLN A 249 19.11 -17.09 -19.81
CA GLN A 249 18.06 -18.07 -20.06
C GLN A 249 16.70 -17.40 -20.01
N ILE A 250 15.99 -17.42 -21.14
CA ILE A 250 14.57 -17.06 -21.20
C ILE A 250 13.76 -18.33 -20.99
N LEU A 251 12.99 -18.36 -19.91
CA LEU A 251 12.24 -19.52 -19.46
C LEU A 251 10.75 -19.28 -19.74
N ASP A 252 10.28 -19.68 -20.91
CA ASP A 252 8.95 -19.35 -21.41
C ASP A 252 7.92 -20.46 -21.15
N ASP A 253 6.91 -20.15 -20.36
CA ASP A 253 5.71 -20.96 -20.07
C ASP A 253 4.44 -20.44 -20.79
N SER A 254 4.59 -19.50 -21.74
CA SER A 254 3.48 -18.95 -22.52
C SER A 254 2.72 -20.06 -23.24
N ASP A 255 1.39 -20.04 -23.17
CA ASP A 255 0.52 -20.91 -23.99
C ASP A 255 -0.02 -20.21 -25.24
N GLU A 256 0.13 -18.88 -25.32
CA GLU A 256 -0.27 -18.10 -26.48
C GLU A 256 0.83 -18.09 -27.54
N LEU A 257 0.54 -18.66 -28.73
CA LEU A 257 1.51 -18.80 -29.82
C LEU A 257 2.16 -17.46 -30.22
N ASP A 258 1.39 -16.39 -30.30
CA ASP A 258 1.93 -15.07 -30.66
C ASP A 258 2.94 -14.56 -29.61
N ALA A 259 2.72 -14.83 -28.32
CA ALA A 259 3.66 -14.43 -27.27
C ALA A 259 4.97 -15.22 -27.41
N GLN A 260 4.88 -16.55 -27.61
CA GLN A 260 6.06 -17.39 -27.85
C GLN A 260 6.88 -16.92 -29.06
N LEU A 261 6.21 -16.57 -30.16
CA LEU A 261 6.88 -16.10 -31.38
C LEU A 261 7.61 -14.77 -31.14
N LEU A 262 6.99 -13.82 -30.43
CA LEU A 262 7.61 -12.53 -30.09
C LEU A 262 8.85 -12.72 -29.22
N ILE A 263 8.74 -13.53 -28.15
CA ILE A 263 9.85 -13.80 -27.22
C ILE A 263 11.00 -14.50 -27.96
N LYS A 264 10.69 -15.52 -28.77
CA LYS A 264 11.68 -16.27 -29.54
C LYS A 264 12.41 -15.38 -30.56
N ALA A 265 11.69 -14.49 -31.24
CA ALA A 265 12.28 -13.54 -32.20
C ALA A 265 13.25 -12.57 -31.52
N GLU A 266 12.90 -12.05 -30.33
CA GLU A 266 13.81 -11.16 -29.59
C GLU A 266 15.06 -11.91 -29.10
N VAL A 267 14.93 -13.16 -28.65
CA VAL A 267 16.09 -13.99 -28.32
C VAL A 267 17.01 -14.16 -29.54
N GLN A 268 16.46 -14.50 -30.71
CA GLN A 268 17.26 -14.67 -31.94
C GLN A 268 17.99 -13.37 -32.34
N LYS A 269 17.34 -12.22 -32.21
CA LYS A 269 17.95 -10.91 -32.44
C LYS A 269 19.14 -10.64 -31.52
N TRP A 270 19.07 -11.02 -30.24
CA TRP A 270 20.20 -10.89 -29.32
C TRP A 270 21.31 -11.91 -29.58
N GLN A 271 20.97 -13.14 -30.00
CA GLN A 271 21.96 -14.12 -30.46
C GLN A 271 22.76 -13.59 -31.66
N GLN A 272 22.10 -12.97 -32.64
CA GLN A 272 22.76 -12.34 -33.79
C GLN A 272 23.70 -11.20 -33.41
N ARG A 273 23.47 -10.55 -32.26
CA ARG A 273 24.36 -9.53 -31.67
C ARG A 273 25.52 -10.12 -30.87
N GLY A 274 25.68 -11.44 -30.88
CA GLY A 274 26.75 -12.15 -30.16
C GLY A 274 26.53 -12.23 -28.65
N VAL A 275 25.29 -12.08 -28.17
CA VAL A 275 24.95 -12.33 -26.76
C VAL A 275 24.70 -13.81 -26.54
N ARG A 276 25.26 -14.38 -25.48
CA ARG A 276 25.01 -15.77 -25.08
C ARG A 276 23.66 -15.87 -24.37
N ILE A 277 22.61 -16.10 -25.14
CA ILE A 277 21.23 -16.20 -24.67
C ILE A 277 20.56 -17.47 -25.22
N LEU A 278 19.75 -18.13 -24.38
CA LEU A 278 19.01 -19.35 -24.70
C LEU A 278 17.51 -19.15 -24.47
N TYR A 279 16.72 -19.54 -25.46
CA TYR A 279 15.27 -19.67 -25.32
C TYR A 279 14.91 -21.09 -24.90
N ARG A 280 14.10 -21.23 -23.84
CA ARG A 280 13.60 -22.51 -23.35
C ARG A 280 12.08 -22.42 -23.20
N HIS A 281 11.37 -23.36 -23.80
CA HIS A 281 9.93 -23.48 -23.66
C HIS A 281 9.56 -24.88 -23.15
N ARG A 282 8.68 -24.97 -22.16
CA ARG A 282 8.24 -26.24 -21.58
C ARG A 282 6.91 -26.69 -22.20
N LEU A 283 6.87 -27.91 -22.72
CA LEU A 283 5.63 -28.55 -23.18
C LEU A 283 4.71 -28.91 -22.00
N ILE A 284 5.30 -29.38 -20.90
CA ILE A 284 4.58 -29.76 -19.67
C ILE A 284 4.81 -28.67 -18.62
N ARG A 285 3.76 -27.88 -18.37
CA ARG A 285 3.81 -26.70 -17.47
C ARG A 285 3.43 -27.02 -16.03
N THR A 286 4.08 -28.01 -15.43
CA THR A 286 3.85 -28.33 -14.01
C THR A 286 4.61 -27.36 -13.10
N GLY A 287 4.00 -27.02 -11.96
CA GLY A 287 4.67 -26.26 -10.90
C GLY A 287 4.86 -24.76 -11.14
N TYR A 288 4.20 -24.17 -12.15
CA TYR A 288 4.29 -22.75 -12.49
C TYR A 288 5.76 -22.28 -12.60
N LYS A 289 6.07 -21.07 -12.11
CA LYS A 289 7.42 -20.49 -12.05
C LYS A 289 8.43 -21.40 -11.35
N ALA A 290 8.06 -22.03 -10.22
CA ALA A 290 8.94 -22.93 -9.49
C ALA A 290 9.40 -24.12 -10.34
N GLY A 291 8.46 -24.76 -11.05
CA GLY A 291 8.76 -25.85 -11.96
C GLY A 291 9.59 -25.41 -13.16
N ASN A 292 9.40 -24.17 -13.63
CA ASN A 292 10.16 -23.62 -14.75
C ASN A 292 11.62 -23.40 -14.38
N LEU A 293 11.86 -22.73 -13.24
CA LEU A 293 13.18 -22.55 -12.65
C LEU A 293 13.85 -23.90 -12.36
N LYS A 294 13.12 -24.85 -11.77
CA LYS A 294 13.61 -26.21 -11.50
C LYS A 294 14.05 -26.93 -12.78
N SER A 295 13.25 -26.88 -13.83
CA SER A 295 13.57 -27.50 -15.12
C SER A 295 14.81 -26.87 -15.76
N ALA A 296 14.96 -25.56 -15.64
CA ALA A 296 16.14 -24.85 -16.13
C ALA A 296 17.41 -25.22 -15.35
N MET A 297 17.33 -25.26 -14.02
CA MET A 297 18.45 -25.64 -13.14
C MET A 297 18.90 -27.08 -13.33
N GLY A 298 18.05 -27.97 -13.85
CA GLY A 298 18.40 -29.37 -14.14
C GLY A 298 19.22 -29.61 -15.41
N CYS A 299 19.59 -28.56 -16.17
CA CYS A 299 20.40 -28.72 -17.38
C CYS A 299 21.87 -28.93 -17.05
N ASP A 300 22.56 -29.82 -17.78
CA ASP A 300 23.96 -30.17 -17.45
C ASP A 300 24.93 -28.99 -17.45
N TYR A 301 24.77 -28.05 -18.37
CA TYR A 301 25.64 -26.86 -18.43
C TYR A 301 25.48 -25.93 -17.22
N VAL A 302 24.42 -26.06 -16.41
CA VAL A 302 24.25 -25.24 -15.19
C VAL A 302 25.34 -25.54 -14.16
N LYS A 303 25.94 -26.74 -14.21
CA LYS A 303 27.07 -27.14 -13.36
C LYS A 303 28.33 -26.30 -13.59
N ASP A 304 28.41 -25.61 -14.72
CA ASP A 304 29.53 -24.72 -15.06
C ASP A 304 29.35 -23.31 -14.46
N TYR A 305 28.24 -23.04 -13.75
CA TYR A 305 27.91 -21.74 -13.18
C TYR A 305 27.94 -21.76 -11.66
N GLU A 306 28.41 -20.66 -11.07
CA GLU A 306 28.52 -20.51 -9.61
C GLU A 306 27.31 -19.78 -9.03
N PHE A 307 26.78 -18.81 -9.79
CA PHE A 307 25.70 -17.93 -9.37
C PHE A 307 24.55 -17.92 -10.37
N VAL A 308 23.33 -17.70 -9.87
CA VAL A 308 22.14 -17.47 -10.70
C VAL A 308 21.41 -16.20 -10.26
N ALA A 309 21.27 -15.24 -11.17
CA ALA A 309 20.44 -14.06 -11.01
C ALA A 309 19.06 -14.31 -11.61
N ILE A 310 17.99 -13.93 -10.90
CA ILE A 310 16.61 -14.18 -11.33
C ILE A 310 15.87 -12.85 -11.48
N PHE A 311 15.24 -12.65 -12.64
CA PHE A 311 14.45 -11.45 -12.97
C PHE A 311 13.06 -11.84 -13.48
N ASP A 312 12.01 -11.23 -12.95
CA ASP A 312 10.66 -11.44 -13.48
C ASP A 312 10.53 -10.65 -14.80
N ALA A 313 9.55 -11.04 -15.63
CA ALA A 313 9.40 -10.50 -16.98
C ALA A 313 9.23 -8.97 -17.05
N ASP A 314 8.85 -8.29 -15.96
CA ASP A 314 8.72 -6.83 -15.86
C ASP A 314 9.92 -6.12 -15.20
N PHE A 315 10.97 -6.85 -14.82
CA PHE A 315 12.14 -6.29 -14.16
C PHE A 315 13.20 -5.84 -15.16
N GLN A 316 13.79 -4.69 -14.86
CA GLN A 316 14.83 -4.03 -15.66
C GLN A 316 16.04 -3.78 -14.76
N PRO A 317 16.97 -4.75 -14.61
CA PRO A 317 18.22 -4.52 -13.89
C PRO A 317 19.07 -3.47 -14.59
N GLY A 318 19.74 -2.62 -13.80
CA GLY A 318 20.76 -1.71 -14.32
C GLY A 318 21.93 -2.48 -14.95
N PRO A 319 22.67 -1.91 -15.93
CA PRO A 319 23.78 -2.61 -16.58
C PRO A 319 24.87 -3.10 -15.62
N ASP A 320 25.04 -2.44 -14.49
CA ASP A 320 26.04 -2.73 -13.47
C ASP A 320 25.55 -3.66 -12.36
N PHE A 321 24.34 -4.24 -12.50
CA PHE A 321 23.71 -5.04 -11.44
C PHE A 321 24.61 -6.20 -10.99
N LEU A 322 25.23 -6.93 -11.92
CA LEU A 322 26.13 -8.04 -11.57
C LEU A 322 27.40 -7.56 -10.85
N LYS A 323 28.02 -6.47 -11.33
CA LYS A 323 29.17 -5.83 -10.68
C LYS A 323 28.86 -5.35 -9.27
N LYS A 324 27.64 -4.85 -9.03
CA LYS A 324 27.17 -4.39 -7.72
C LYS A 324 26.70 -5.53 -6.78
N THR A 325 26.58 -6.77 -7.24
CA THR A 325 26.01 -7.88 -6.44
C THR A 325 26.98 -9.05 -6.22
N ILE A 326 27.67 -9.50 -7.26
CA ILE A 326 28.57 -10.65 -7.21
C ILE A 326 29.73 -10.49 -6.22
N PRO A 327 30.40 -9.32 -6.08
CA PRO A 327 31.53 -9.20 -5.17
C PRO A 327 31.24 -9.41 -3.69
N TYR A 328 29.97 -9.44 -3.29
CA TYR A 328 29.58 -9.71 -1.91
C TYR A 328 29.79 -11.17 -1.48
N PHE A 329 29.85 -12.09 -2.44
CA PHE A 329 30.07 -13.52 -2.22
C PHE A 329 31.53 -13.90 -1.99
N GLU A 330 32.46 -13.04 -2.42
CA GLU A 330 33.89 -13.27 -2.28
C GLU A 330 34.29 -13.28 -0.80
N GLY A 331 35.03 -14.32 -0.39
CA GLY A 331 35.39 -14.57 1.01
C GLY A 331 34.21 -14.93 1.93
N LYS A 332 33.00 -15.18 1.40
CA LYS A 332 31.79 -15.53 2.17
C LYS A 332 31.14 -16.80 1.63
N ASP A 333 31.70 -17.94 1.99
CA ASP A 333 31.24 -19.27 1.55
C ASP A 333 29.86 -19.65 2.11
N ASP A 334 29.41 -19.00 3.19
CA ASP A 334 28.11 -19.22 3.84
C ASP A 334 27.02 -18.24 3.37
N LEU A 335 27.32 -17.38 2.39
CA LEU A 335 26.36 -16.48 1.75
C LEU A 335 25.63 -17.19 0.62
N ALA A 336 24.31 -17.31 0.74
CA ALA A 336 23.46 -17.92 -0.28
C ALA A 336 22.81 -16.90 -1.22
N LEU A 337 22.39 -15.75 -0.69
CA LEU A 337 21.56 -14.78 -1.41
C LEU A 337 22.06 -13.36 -1.20
N VAL A 338 22.19 -12.63 -2.31
CA VAL A 338 22.26 -11.17 -2.35
C VAL A 338 20.97 -10.66 -3.01
N GLN A 339 20.13 -9.97 -2.26
CA GLN A 339 18.88 -9.38 -2.74
C GLN A 339 19.04 -7.87 -2.91
N THR A 340 18.52 -7.34 -4.00
CA THR A 340 18.50 -5.89 -4.27
C THR A 340 17.11 -5.30 -4.03
N ARG A 341 17.04 -3.96 -3.95
CA ARG A 341 15.80 -3.24 -3.74
C ARG A 341 14.98 -3.11 -5.02
N TRP A 342 13.68 -3.32 -4.91
CA TRP A 342 12.75 -2.98 -5.99
C TRP A 342 12.49 -1.47 -6.02
N ALA A 343 12.48 -0.92 -7.23
CA ALA A 343 12.09 0.46 -7.50
C ALA A 343 11.02 0.47 -8.60
N PHE A 344 10.09 1.42 -8.52
CA PHE A 344 8.86 1.37 -9.33
C PHE A 344 8.81 2.50 -10.35
N VAL A 345 8.62 2.15 -11.62
CA VAL A 345 8.55 3.10 -12.74
C VAL A 345 7.21 3.84 -12.83
N ASN A 346 6.13 3.24 -12.31
CA ASN A 346 4.76 3.79 -12.39
C ASN A 346 4.18 4.16 -11.01
N LYS A 347 5.01 4.43 -10.00
CA LYS A 347 4.57 4.78 -8.63
C LYS A 347 3.71 6.04 -8.54
N ASP A 348 3.82 6.92 -9.52
CA ASP A 348 3.14 8.22 -9.56
C ASP A 348 1.94 8.24 -10.53
N GLU A 349 1.63 7.12 -11.20
CA GLU A 349 0.63 7.01 -12.28
C GLU A 349 -0.79 7.30 -11.79
N ASN A 350 -1.19 6.71 -10.67
CA ASN A 350 -2.51 6.90 -10.09
C ASN A 350 -2.51 6.74 -8.55
N LEU A 351 -3.64 7.07 -7.91
CA LEU A 351 -3.75 6.95 -6.45
C LEU A 351 -3.36 5.54 -5.96
N LEU A 352 -3.86 4.48 -6.59
CA LEU A 352 -3.56 3.11 -6.18
C LEU A 352 -2.05 2.82 -6.20
N THR A 353 -1.32 3.22 -7.26
CA THR A 353 0.15 3.04 -7.33
C THR A 353 0.91 3.84 -6.28
N ARG A 354 0.45 5.06 -5.95
CA ARG A 354 1.04 5.90 -4.89
C ARG A 354 0.87 5.27 -3.52
N LEU A 355 -0.30 4.67 -3.24
CA LEU A 355 -0.58 3.99 -1.97
C LEU A 355 0.20 2.67 -1.85
N GLN A 356 0.37 1.93 -2.95
CA GLN A 356 1.22 0.75 -3.00
C GLN A 356 2.69 1.09 -2.71
N ASN A 357 3.20 2.18 -3.29
CA ASN A 357 4.57 2.64 -3.08
C ASN A 357 4.90 2.85 -1.61
N ILE A 358 3.97 3.41 -0.80
CA ILE A 358 4.18 3.60 0.65
C ILE A 358 4.46 2.26 1.34
N ASN A 359 3.61 1.25 1.14
CA ASN A 359 3.77 -0.06 1.78
C ASN A 359 5.07 -0.75 1.34
N LEU A 360 5.35 -0.73 0.03
CA LEU A 360 6.48 -1.44 -0.54
C LEU A 360 7.80 -0.75 -0.19
N SER A 361 7.85 0.58 -0.15
CA SER A 361 9.01 1.32 0.34
C SER A 361 9.31 0.98 1.80
N PHE A 362 8.30 0.89 2.68
CA PHE A 362 8.53 0.43 4.05
C PHE A 362 9.07 -1.01 4.09
N HIS A 363 8.46 -1.92 3.33
CA HIS A 363 8.89 -3.32 3.32
C HIS A 363 10.35 -3.47 2.85
N PHE A 364 10.72 -2.84 1.74
CA PHE A 364 12.05 -2.97 1.14
C PHE A 364 13.11 -2.13 1.87
N GLU A 365 12.85 -0.86 2.13
CA GLU A 365 13.87 0.04 2.69
C GLU A 365 14.02 -0.06 4.21
N VAL A 366 13.02 -0.61 4.91
CA VAL A 366 13.05 -0.74 6.38
C VAL A 366 13.10 -2.20 6.76
N GLU A 367 12.05 -2.98 6.48
CA GLU A 367 11.93 -4.34 7.00
C GLU A 367 13.05 -5.26 6.49
N GLN A 368 13.28 -5.32 5.17
CA GLN A 368 14.32 -6.19 4.61
C GLN A 368 15.73 -5.73 4.94
N GLN A 369 15.98 -4.42 4.94
CA GLN A 369 17.27 -3.87 5.32
C GLN A 369 17.62 -4.23 6.77
N VAL A 370 16.70 -4.02 7.70
CA VAL A 370 16.91 -4.29 9.13
C VAL A 370 17.10 -5.79 9.38
N ASN A 371 16.23 -6.63 8.82
CA ASN A 371 16.38 -8.08 9.00
C ASN A 371 17.65 -8.62 8.32
N GLY A 372 18.05 -8.07 7.17
CA GLY A 372 19.30 -8.41 6.48
C GLY A 372 20.54 -8.11 7.32
N VAL A 373 20.58 -6.96 8.01
CA VAL A 373 21.72 -6.56 8.85
C VAL A 373 21.75 -7.29 10.19
N PHE A 374 20.62 -7.40 10.89
CA PHE A 374 20.60 -7.91 12.28
C PHE A 374 20.27 -9.40 12.42
N ILE A 375 19.70 -10.03 11.39
CA ILE A 375 19.22 -11.42 11.44
C ILE A 375 19.86 -12.28 10.32
N ASN A 376 20.41 -11.64 9.28
CA ASN A 376 20.90 -12.28 8.05
C ASN A 376 19.83 -13.17 7.39
N PHE A 377 18.55 -12.79 7.54
CA PHE A 377 17.41 -13.48 6.97
C PHE A 377 16.31 -12.50 6.60
N PHE A 378 15.73 -12.71 5.43
CA PHE A 378 14.48 -12.13 4.97
C PHE A 378 13.92 -13.06 3.88
N GLY A 379 12.63 -12.94 3.56
CA GLY A 379 12.07 -13.71 2.45
C GLY A 379 12.68 -13.25 1.12
N PHE A 380 13.11 -14.18 0.27
CA PHE A 380 13.48 -13.84 -1.11
C PHE A 380 12.25 -13.29 -1.82
N ASN A 381 12.42 -12.21 -2.59
CA ASN A 381 11.31 -11.52 -3.25
C ASN A 381 10.84 -12.21 -4.54
N GLY A 382 11.45 -13.34 -4.88
CA GLY A 382 11.21 -14.08 -6.12
C GLY A 382 11.98 -13.53 -7.32
N THR A 383 12.66 -12.39 -7.18
CA THR A 383 13.33 -11.70 -8.29
C THR A 383 14.33 -10.65 -7.78
N ALA A 384 15.11 -10.07 -8.69
CA ALA A 384 16.11 -9.05 -8.42
C ALA A 384 17.12 -9.47 -7.33
N GLY A 385 17.47 -10.76 -7.33
CA GLY A 385 18.44 -11.33 -6.40
C GLY A 385 19.33 -12.35 -7.09
N VAL A 386 20.53 -12.50 -6.55
CA VAL A 386 21.56 -13.44 -6.98
C VAL A 386 21.68 -14.53 -5.94
N TRP A 387 21.56 -15.78 -6.38
CA TRP A 387 21.74 -16.96 -5.55
C TRP A 387 23.05 -17.66 -5.88
N ARG A 388 23.75 -18.15 -4.86
CA ARG A 388 24.80 -19.16 -5.01
C ARG A 388 24.14 -20.48 -5.38
N ILE A 389 24.51 -21.08 -6.50
CA ILE A 389 23.86 -22.31 -7.01
C ILE A 389 24.05 -23.46 -6.03
N LYS A 390 25.24 -23.62 -5.46
CA LYS A 390 25.52 -24.61 -4.40
C LYS A 390 24.52 -24.53 -3.24
N ALA A 391 24.16 -23.32 -2.80
CA ALA A 391 23.19 -23.13 -1.74
C ALA A 391 21.78 -23.59 -2.15
N LEU A 392 21.37 -23.32 -3.40
CA LEU A 392 20.11 -23.82 -3.93
C LEU A 392 20.08 -25.35 -3.94
N GLU A 393 21.14 -26.00 -4.42
CA GLU A 393 21.25 -27.45 -4.50
C GLU A 393 21.21 -28.13 -3.13
N GLU A 394 22.02 -27.66 -2.19
CA GLU A 394 22.06 -28.19 -0.81
C GLU A 394 20.72 -28.06 -0.08
N CYS A 395 19.91 -27.07 -0.46
CA CYS A 395 18.61 -26.85 0.14
C CYS A 395 17.48 -27.61 -0.56
N GLY A 396 17.76 -28.36 -1.63
CA GLY A 396 16.78 -29.16 -2.39
C GLY A 396 16.16 -28.43 -3.58
N GLY A 397 16.72 -27.29 -4.00
CA GLY A 397 16.32 -26.54 -5.19
C GLY A 397 14.93 -25.90 -5.10
N TRP A 398 14.36 -25.59 -6.26
CA TRP A 398 13.01 -25.03 -6.39
C TRP A 398 11.95 -26.11 -6.19
N LEU A 399 11.06 -25.93 -5.20
CA LEU A 399 9.99 -26.87 -4.90
C LEU A 399 8.63 -26.33 -5.36
N GLU A 400 7.84 -27.19 -6.00
CA GLU A 400 6.54 -26.86 -6.60
C GLU A 400 5.37 -26.95 -5.59
N ARG A 401 5.67 -27.06 -4.30
CA ARG A 401 4.70 -27.37 -3.23
C ARG A 401 3.85 -26.18 -2.76
N THR A 402 4.18 -24.97 -3.20
CA THR A 402 3.50 -23.74 -2.81
C THR A 402 3.60 -22.67 -3.91
N THR A 403 2.72 -21.67 -3.88
CA THR A 403 2.69 -20.52 -4.79
C THR A 403 3.66 -19.39 -4.40
N VAL A 404 4.41 -19.59 -3.32
CA VAL A 404 5.49 -18.72 -2.81
C VAL A 404 6.79 -19.50 -2.74
N GLU A 405 7.22 -20.02 -3.88
CA GLU A 405 8.44 -20.83 -4.03
C GLU A 405 9.69 -20.08 -3.58
N ASP A 406 9.66 -18.76 -3.73
CA ASP A 406 10.67 -17.81 -3.32
C ASP A 406 10.87 -17.78 -1.80
N MET A 407 9.78 -17.68 -1.05
CA MET A 407 9.79 -17.72 0.40
C MET A 407 10.15 -19.12 0.92
N ASP A 408 9.71 -20.17 0.22
CA ASP A 408 10.01 -21.56 0.58
C ASP A 408 11.52 -21.86 0.52
N ILE A 409 12.20 -21.49 -0.57
CA ILE A 409 13.66 -21.67 -0.67
C ILE A 409 14.40 -20.80 0.35
N ALA A 410 13.94 -19.57 0.60
CA ALA A 410 14.55 -18.70 1.59
C ALA A 410 14.48 -19.29 3.02
N VAL A 411 13.33 -19.83 3.42
CA VAL A 411 13.19 -20.49 4.72
C VAL A 411 14.08 -21.73 4.80
N ARG A 412 14.08 -22.59 3.77
CA ARG A 412 14.92 -23.79 3.75
C ARG A 412 16.41 -23.45 3.82
N ALA A 413 16.89 -22.50 3.03
CA ALA A 413 18.27 -22.05 3.07
C ALA A 413 18.67 -21.50 4.45
N HIS A 414 17.80 -20.71 5.07
CA HIS A 414 18.06 -20.23 6.43
C HIS A 414 18.13 -21.35 7.48
N LEU A 415 17.30 -22.39 7.34
CA LEU A 415 17.34 -23.57 8.21
C LEU A 415 18.59 -24.43 7.98
N CYS A 416 19.15 -24.43 6.77
CA CYS A 416 20.44 -25.03 6.44
C CYS A 416 21.65 -24.21 6.92
N GLY A 417 21.42 -23.02 7.50
CA GLY A 417 22.47 -22.18 8.08
C GLY A 417 23.01 -21.09 7.14
N TRP A 418 22.53 -21.05 5.90
CA TRP A 418 22.91 -20.02 4.93
C TRP A 418 22.47 -18.62 5.37
N LYS A 419 23.27 -17.62 4.99
CA LYS A 419 23.04 -16.21 5.29
C LYS A 419 22.63 -15.44 4.04
N PHE A 420 21.90 -14.36 4.23
CA PHE A 420 21.50 -13.43 3.17
C PHE A 420 22.03 -12.01 3.43
N ILE A 421 22.29 -11.28 2.35
CA ILE A 421 22.61 -9.86 2.35
C ILE A 421 21.55 -9.11 1.54
N TYR A 422 21.09 -7.98 2.09
CA TYR A 422 20.17 -7.06 1.41
C TYR A 422 20.91 -5.78 1.02
N LEU A 423 20.91 -5.45 -0.27
CA LEU A 423 21.51 -4.25 -0.83
C LEU A 423 20.42 -3.21 -1.13
N ASN A 424 20.22 -2.29 -0.20
CA ASN A 424 19.20 -1.24 -0.33
C ASN A 424 19.57 -0.18 -1.40
N ASP A 425 20.86 0.01 -1.63
CA ASP A 425 21.37 1.05 -2.53
C ASP A 425 21.33 0.60 -4.01
N VAL A 426 21.38 -0.71 -4.25
CA VAL A 426 21.21 -1.30 -5.59
C VAL A 426 19.73 -1.43 -5.88
N LYS A 427 19.25 -0.72 -6.90
CA LYS A 427 17.83 -0.70 -7.30
C LYS A 427 17.62 -1.50 -8.59
N CYS A 428 16.53 -2.24 -8.65
CA CYS A 428 16.06 -2.91 -9.85
C CYS A 428 14.65 -2.42 -10.17
N LEU A 429 14.44 -1.92 -11.39
CA LEU A 429 13.19 -1.25 -11.78
C LEU A 429 12.11 -2.29 -12.15
N CYS A 430 10.86 -2.04 -11.77
CA CYS A 430 9.70 -2.88 -12.11
C CYS A 430 8.37 -2.09 -12.09
N GLU A 431 7.27 -2.77 -12.46
CA GLU A 431 5.92 -2.20 -12.54
C GLU A 431 5.02 -2.59 -11.34
N LEU A 432 4.30 -1.60 -10.80
CA LEU A 432 3.19 -1.81 -9.88
C LEU A 432 1.90 -2.16 -10.63
N PRO A 433 1.02 -3.00 -10.06
CA PRO A 433 -0.33 -3.20 -10.57
C PRO A 433 -1.14 -1.90 -10.62
N GLU A 434 -1.60 -1.50 -11.81
CA GLU A 434 -2.38 -0.28 -12.02
C GLU A 434 -3.89 -0.45 -11.80
N SER A 435 -4.38 -1.69 -11.73
CA SER A 435 -5.80 -1.99 -11.47
C SER A 435 -5.99 -2.62 -10.10
N TYR A 436 -7.11 -2.29 -9.45
CA TYR A 436 -7.44 -2.87 -8.16
C TYR A 436 -7.64 -4.39 -8.25
N GLU A 437 -8.15 -4.92 -9.37
CA GLU A 437 -8.22 -6.37 -9.58
C GLU A 437 -6.84 -7.05 -9.55
N ALA A 438 -5.89 -6.53 -10.33
CA ALA A 438 -4.54 -7.07 -10.39
C ALA A 438 -3.86 -7.00 -9.01
N TYR A 439 -4.00 -5.86 -8.32
CA TYR A 439 -3.49 -5.68 -6.97
C TYR A 439 -4.13 -6.65 -5.98
N LYS A 440 -5.46 -6.82 -6.01
CA LYS A 440 -6.19 -7.76 -5.14
C LYS A 440 -5.74 -9.21 -5.34
N LYS A 441 -5.53 -9.64 -6.59
CA LYS A 441 -5.00 -10.99 -6.89
C LYS A 441 -3.58 -11.17 -6.36
N GLN A 442 -2.71 -10.18 -6.56
CA GLN A 442 -1.35 -10.20 -6.02
C GLN A 442 -1.36 -10.29 -4.49
N GLN A 443 -2.12 -9.42 -3.83
CA GLN A 443 -2.24 -9.38 -2.37
C GLN A 443 -2.85 -10.67 -1.81
N HIS A 444 -3.79 -11.28 -2.51
CA HIS A 444 -4.33 -12.58 -2.12
C HIS A 444 -3.22 -13.64 -2.07
N ARG A 445 -2.45 -13.80 -3.14
CA ARG A 445 -1.33 -14.75 -3.20
C ARG A 445 -0.29 -14.48 -2.12
N TRP A 446 0.07 -13.21 -1.91
CA TRP A 446 1.08 -12.80 -0.91
C TRP A 446 0.65 -13.00 0.55
N HIS A 447 -0.62 -13.22 0.83
CA HIS A 447 -1.12 -13.51 2.18
C HIS A 447 -1.60 -14.96 2.35
N SER A 448 -2.09 -15.61 1.29
CA SER A 448 -2.46 -17.03 1.35
C SER A 448 -1.23 -17.94 1.30
N GLY A 449 -0.26 -17.64 0.42
CA GLY A 449 0.95 -18.42 0.20
C GLY A 449 1.77 -18.63 1.48
N PRO A 450 2.11 -17.56 2.24
CA PRO A 450 2.87 -17.72 3.48
C PRO A 450 2.18 -18.57 4.55
N MET A 451 0.83 -18.54 4.63
CA MET A 451 0.09 -19.38 5.58
C MET A 451 0.09 -20.86 5.18
N GLN A 452 0.00 -21.14 3.87
CA GLN A 452 0.21 -22.49 3.36
C GLN A 452 1.64 -22.96 3.63
N LEU A 453 2.63 -22.13 3.34
CA LEU A 453 4.05 -22.43 3.58
C LEU A 453 4.31 -22.70 5.06
N PHE A 454 3.77 -21.86 5.96
CA PHE A 454 3.93 -22.05 7.41
C PHE A 454 3.49 -23.44 7.83
N ARG A 455 2.35 -23.93 7.35
CA ARG A 455 1.90 -25.30 7.64
C ARG A 455 2.85 -26.38 7.12
N LEU A 456 3.42 -26.18 5.94
CA LEU A 456 4.34 -27.12 5.32
C LEU A 456 5.68 -27.18 6.05
N CYS A 457 6.20 -26.04 6.53
CA CYS A 457 7.52 -25.96 7.15
C CYS A 457 7.50 -25.91 8.69
N PHE A 458 6.34 -25.81 9.36
CA PHE A 458 6.27 -25.66 10.82
C PHE A 458 7.02 -26.77 11.56
N VAL A 459 6.79 -28.03 11.18
CA VAL A 459 7.45 -29.20 11.78
C VAL A 459 8.95 -29.19 11.46
N ASP A 460 9.33 -28.80 10.24
CA ASP A 460 10.72 -28.69 9.82
C ASP A 460 11.46 -27.63 10.65
N ILE A 461 10.85 -26.47 10.90
CA ILE A 461 11.41 -25.40 11.74
C ILE A 461 11.64 -25.91 13.18
N LEU A 462 10.68 -26.65 13.74
CA LEU A 462 10.81 -27.20 15.09
C LEU A 462 11.94 -28.23 15.18
N ARG A 463 12.07 -29.09 14.17
CA ARG A 463 13.08 -30.16 14.11
C ARG A 463 14.46 -29.68 13.67
N ALA A 464 14.57 -28.53 13.00
CA ALA A 464 15.82 -28.00 12.49
C ALA A 464 16.87 -27.83 13.61
N LYS A 465 18.12 -28.17 13.31
CA LYS A 465 19.27 -28.01 14.23
C LYS A 465 19.82 -26.58 14.20
N VAL A 466 18.95 -25.59 14.37
CA VAL A 466 19.29 -24.16 14.43
C VAL A 466 19.00 -23.59 15.82
N SER A 467 19.63 -22.46 16.14
CA SER A 467 19.43 -21.78 17.43
C SER A 467 17.96 -21.49 17.73
N PHE A 468 17.60 -21.48 19.02
CA PHE A 468 16.26 -21.13 19.46
C PHE A 468 15.82 -19.76 18.95
N GLY A 469 16.72 -18.77 18.94
CA GLY A 469 16.45 -17.43 18.41
C GLY A 469 16.02 -17.42 16.94
N LYS A 470 16.68 -18.21 16.08
CA LYS A 470 16.28 -18.36 14.67
C LYS A 470 14.89 -18.98 14.54
N LYS A 471 14.58 -20.02 15.33
CA LYS A 471 13.24 -20.64 15.35
C LYS A 471 12.17 -19.64 15.80
N ALA A 472 12.44 -18.90 16.88
CA ALA A 472 11.53 -17.89 17.42
C ALA A 472 11.29 -16.76 16.41
N ASN A 473 12.34 -16.29 15.72
CA ASN A 473 12.20 -15.30 14.65
C ASN A 473 11.30 -15.80 13.52
N LEU A 474 11.52 -17.02 13.02
CA LEU A 474 10.69 -17.59 11.94
C LEU A 474 9.24 -17.79 12.36
N ILE A 475 9.00 -18.41 13.52
CA ILE A 475 7.66 -18.72 13.98
C ILE A 475 6.93 -17.44 14.41
N PHE A 476 7.47 -16.69 15.35
CA PHE A 476 6.77 -15.57 15.97
C PHE A 476 6.81 -14.30 15.12
N LEU A 477 7.99 -13.83 14.70
CA LEU A 477 8.09 -12.55 13.99
C LEU A 477 7.70 -12.67 12.52
N PHE A 478 8.28 -13.66 11.81
CA PHE A 478 8.10 -13.78 10.37
C PHE A 478 6.71 -14.32 9.99
N PHE A 479 6.28 -15.47 10.52
CA PHE A 479 4.99 -16.07 10.16
C PHE A 479 3.82 -15.56 11.02
N LEU A 480 3.87 -15.69 12.34
CA LEU A 480 2.72 -15.38 13.19
C LEU A 480 2.41 -13.88 13.24
N LEU A 481 3.38 -13.04 13.61
CA LEU A 481 3.13 -11.60 13.77
C LEU A 481 2.79 -10.94 12.43
N ARG A 482 3.70 -11.04 11.45
CA ARG A 482 3.59 -10.28 10.20
C ARG A 482 2.64 -10.88 9.16
N LYS A 483 2.42 -12.19 9.13
CA LYS A 483 1.57 -12.84 8.11
C LYS A 483 0.21 -13.31 8.64
N LEU A 484 0.06 -13.59 9.94
CA LEU A 484 -1.20 -14.04 10.55
C LEU A 484 -1.88 -12.95 11.39
N ILE A 485 -1.18 -12.41 12.39
CA ILE A 485 -1.75 -11.47 13.37
C ILE A 485 -2.10 -10.15 12.69
N LEU A 486 -1.22 -9.63 11.82
CA LEU A 486 -1.44 -8.36 11.12
C LEU A 486 -2.77 -8.32 10.33
N PRO A 487 -3.07 -9.26 9.40
CA PRO A 487 -4.37 -9.29 8.74
C PRO A 487 -5.54 -9.57 9.69
N PHE A 488 -5.33 -10.43 10.72
CA PHE A 488 -6.36 -10.80 11.69
C PHE A 488 -6.87 -9.61 12.50
N TYR A 489 -5.99 -8.88 13.21
CA TYR A 489 -6.43 -7.77 14.04
C TYR A 489 -6.93 -6.61 13.17
N SER A 490 -6.31 -6.35 12.01
CA SER A 490 -6.70 -5.21 11.17
C SER A 490 -8.13 -5.35 10.67
N PHE A 491 -8.50 -6.53 10.17
CA PHE A 491 -9.88 -6.80 9.75
C PHE A 491 -10.84 -6.82 10.94
N THR A 492 -10.51 -7.56 12.00
CA THR A 492 -11.40 -7.75 13.16
C THR A 492 -11.65 -6.44 13.89
N LEU A 493 -10.61 -5.64 14.14
CA LEU A 493 -10.72 -4.38 14.87
C LEU A 493 -11.50 -3.32 14.08
N PHE A 494 -11.12 -3.05 12.83
CA PHE A 494 -11.67 -1.94 12.06
C PHE A 494 -12.95 -2.27 11.29
N CYS A 495 -13.14 -3.52 10.85
CA CYS A 495 -14.32 -3.91 10.07
C CYS A 495 -15.43 -4.57 10.90
N ILE A 496 -15.12 -5.11 12.09
CA ILE A 496 -16.09 -5.85 12.92
C ILE A 496 -16.30 -5.16 14.28
N ILE A 497 -15.25 -5.00 15.08
CA ILE A 497 -15.36 -4.47 16.45
C ILE A 497 -15.78 -3.01 16.43
N LEU A 498 -15.11 -2.16 15.66
CA LEU A 498 -15.41 -0.73 15.59
C LEU A 498 -16.90 -0.45 15.28
N PRO A 499 -17.52 -0.98 14.21
CA PRO A 499 -18.94 -0.77 13.98
C PRO A 499 -19.83 -1.39 15.08
N LEU A 500 -19.48 -2.56 15.64
CA LEU A 500 -20.25 -3.18 16.73
C LEU A 500 -20.27 -2.33 18.01
N THR A 501 -19.15 -1.72 18.38
CA THR A 501 -19.05 -0.85 19.58
C THR A 501 -19.93 0.39 19.47
N MET A 502 -20.35 0.80 18.26
CA MET A 502 -21.33 1.89 18.10
C MET A 502 -22.75 1.48 18.51
N PHE A 503 -23.07 0.19 18.42
CA PHE A 503 -24.36 -0.37 18.84
C PHE A 503 -24.32 -0.97 20.26
N LEU A 504 -23.13 -1.26 20.75
CA LEU A 504 -22.85 -1.86 22.06
C LEU A 504 -21.91 -0.93 22.86
N PRO A 505 -22.38 0.26 23.29
CA PRO A 505 -21.54 1.30 23.89
C PRO A 505 -20.89 0.91 25.23
N GLU A 506 -21.38 -0.15 25.88
CA GLU A 506 -20.78 -0.73 27.08
C GLU A 506 -19.43 -1.40 26.77
N ALA A 507 -19.21 -1.84 25.53
CA ALA A 507 -17.90 -2.26 25.06
C ALA A 507 -17.13 -1.02 24.55
N GLN A 508 -16.12 -0.61 25.31
CA GLN A 508 -15.34 0.58 25.05
C GLN A 508 -14.16 0.29 24.11
N LEU A 509 -14.10 1.06 23.02
CA LEU A 509 -12.96 1.13 22.13
C LEU A 509 -12.33 2.54 22.21
N PRO A 510 -11.16 2.68 22.87
CA PRO A 510 -10.54 3.99 23.08
C PRO A 510 -10.19 4.71 21.78
N ALA A 511 -10.38 6.03 21.75
CA ALA A 511 -10.08 6.85 20.56
C ALA A 511 -8.62 6.75 20.10
N TRP A 512 -7.67 6.57 21.03
CA TRP A 512 -6.25 6.40 20.69
C TRP A 512 -5.96 5.14 19.87
N VAL A 513 -6.75 4.07 20.06
CA VAL A 513 -6.65 2.83 19.27
C VAL A 513 -7.12 3.06 17.84
N VAL A 514 -8.17 3.87 17.67
CA VAL A 514 -8.82 4.11 16.38
C VAL A 514 -8.08 5.16 15.55
N CYS A 515 -7.54 6.20 16.19
CA CYS A 515 -7.00 7.37 15.50
C CYS A 515 -5.49 7.53 15.69
N TYR A 516 -5.01 7.58 16.93
CA TYR A 516 -3.62 7.99 17.20
C TYR A 516 -2.61 6.92 16.81
N VAL A 517 -2.77 5.68 17.28
CA VAL A 517 -1.81 4.61 16.94
C VAL A 517 -1.80 4.33 15.43
N PRO A 518 -2.95 4.17 14.74
CA PRO A 518 -2.95 4.00 13.28
C PRO A 518 -2.36 5.19 12.52
N GLY A 519 -2.59 6.43 12.99
CA GLY A 519 -1.99 7.63 12.43
C GLY A 519 -0.46 7.61 12.56
N ILE A 520 0.07 7.30 13.75
CA ILE A 520 1.52 7.18 14.00
C ILE A 520 2.11 6.07 13.11
N MET A 521 1.47 4.91 13.04
CA MET A 521 1.93 3.82 12.16
C MET A 521 1.95 4.23 10.69
N SER A 522 0.97 5.03 10.26
CA SER A 522 0.92 5.55 8.88
C SER A 522 2.06 6.55 8.61
N ILE A 523 2.40 7.40 9.58
CA ILE A 523 3.58 8.29 9.48
C ILE A 523 4.84 7.44 9.33
N LEU A 524 5.04 6.46 10.22
CA LEU A 524 6.23 5.58 10.19
C LEU A 524 6.38 4.88 8.84
N ASN A 525 5.28 4.40 8.25
CA ASN A 525 5.31 3.74 6.94
C ASN A 525 5.63 4.69 5.78
N ILE A 526 5.33 5.98 5.92
CA ILE A 526 5.59 7.00 4.89
C ILE A 526 7.01 7.55 4.95
N LEU A 527 7.71 7.43 6.08
CA LEU A 527 9.08 7.98 6.24
C LEU A 527 10.05 7.58 5.11
N PRO A 528 10.05 6.34 4.58
CA PRO A 528 10.90 5.98 3.44
C PRO A 528 10.50 6.64 2.11
N ALA A 529 9.24 7.09 1.99
CA ALA A 529 8.68 7.73 0.80
C ALA A 529 8.11 9.13 1.14
N PRO A 530 8.95 10.12 1.50
CA PRO A 530 8.49 11.41 2.03
C PRO A 530 7.63 12.21 1.03
N ARG A 531 7.83 12.02 -0.28
CA ARG A 531 6.98 12.61 -1.34
C ARG A 531 5.52 12.15 -1.26
N SER A 532 5.26 11.03 -0.60
CA SER A 532 3.91 10.47 -0.41
C SER A 532 3.19 11.02 0.83
N PHE A 533 3.79 11.95 1.59
CA PHE A 533 3.17 12.53 2.79
C PHE A 533 1.74 13.08 2.61
N PRO A 534 1.40 13.77 1.50
CA PRO A 534 0.03 14.23 1.25
C PRO A 534 -1.01 13.10 1.19
N PHE A 535 -0.58 11.86 0.99
CA PHE A 535 -1.44 10.69 0.84
C PHE A 535 -1.60 9.88 2.14
N ILE A 536 -1.18 10.41 3.30
CA ILE A 536 -1.25 9.68 4.58
C ILE A 536 -2.65 9.23 4.99
N VAL A 537 -3.64 10.12 4.88
CA VAL A 537 -5.03 9.78 5.22
C VAL A 537 -5.63 8.81 4.19
N PRO A 538 -5.50 9.05 2.87
CA PRO A 538 -5.88 8.05 1.87
C PRO A 538 -5.22 6.68 2.08
N TYR A 539 -3.95 6.66 2.46
CA TYR A 539 -3.19 5.43 2.76
C TYR A 539 -3.77 4.69 3.96
N LEU A 540 -3.98 5.37 5.10
CA LEU A 540 -4.57 4.79 6.29
C LEU A 540 -5.93 4.12 5.99
N LEU A 541 -6.81 4.84 5.28
CA LEU A 541 -8.14 4.35 4.93
C LEU A 541 -8.08 3.18 3.94
N PHE A 542 -7.17 3.24 2.96
CA PHE A 542 -6.99 2.20 1.96
C PHE A 542 -6.40 0.91 2.55
N GLU A 543 -5.44 1.00 3.47
CA GLU A 543 -4.89 -0.17 4.15
C GLU A 543 -5.96 -0.91 4.96
N ASN A 544 -6.83 -0.15 5.64
CA ASN A 544 -8.00 -0.72 6.29
C ASN A 544 -8.97 -1.37 5.29
N THR A 545 -9.17 -0.76 4.12
CA THR A 545 -9.97 -1.39 3.05
C THR A 545 -9.34 -2.69 2.55
N MET A 546 -8.02 -2.74 2.41
CA MET A 546 -7.30 -3.94 2.00
C MET A 546 -7.32 -5.07 3.03
N SER A 547 -7.65 -4.78 4.30
CA SER A 547 -7.71 -5.78 5.37
C SER A 547 -8.67 -6.94 5.06
N VAL A 548 -9.80 -6.70 4.38
CA VAL A 548 -10.74 -7.76 4.00
C VAL A 548 -10.11 -8.77 3.02
N THR A 549 -9.35 -8.28 2.04
CA THR A 549 -8.65 -9.11 1.06
C THR A 549 -7.55 -9.89 1.76
N LYS A 550 -6.73 -9.22 2.58
CA LYS A 550 -5.60 -9.83 3.31
C LYS A 550 -6.10 -10.89 4.32
N PHE A 551 -7.17 -10.61 5.06
CA PHE A 551 -7.78 -11.54 6.00
C PHE A 551 -8.36 -12.77 5.29
N ASN A 552 -9.15 -12.58 4.24
CA ASN A 552 -9.72 -13.70 3.47
C ASN A 552 -8.64 -14.59 2.85
N ALA A 553 -7.56 -14.00 2.35
CA ALA A 553 -6.42 -14.72 1.82
C ALA A 553 -5.67 -15.52 2.89
N MET A 554 -5.39 -14.89 4.03
CA MET A 554 -4.76 -15.53 5.19
C MET A 554 -5.56 -16.75 5.66
N ILE A 555 -6.89 -16.63 5.83
CA ILE A 555 -7.76 -17.77 6.20
C ILE A 555 -7.73 -18.86 5.13
N SER A 556 -7.83 -18.49 3.84
CA SER A 556 -7.78 -19.46 2.74
C SER A 556 -6.46 -20.24 2.71
N GLY A 557 -5.34 -19.59 2.98
CA GLY A 557 -4.02 -20.23 3.07
C GLY A 557 -3.89 -21.15 4.29
N LEU A 558 -4.36 -20.68 5.45
CA LEU A 558 -4.27 -21.44 6.71
C LEU A 558 -5.11 -22.72 6.69
N PHE A 559 -6.25 -22.73 6.00
CA PHE A 559 -7.17 -23.87 5.95
C PHE A 559 -7.19 -24.61 4.61
N GLN A 560 -6.27 -24.30 3.68
CA GLN A 560 -6.14 -24.95 2.36
C GLN A 560 -7.42 -24.92 1.50
N LEU A 561 -8.06 -23.76 1.43
CA LEU A 561 -9.34 -23.66 0.76
C LEU A 561 -9.16 -23.17 -0.69
N GLY A 562 -9.84 -23.83 -1.63
CA GLY A 562 -9.52 -24.03 -3.06
C GLY A 562 -9.31 -22.81 -3.98
N SER A 563 -8.45 -21.88 -3.61
CA SER A 563 -7.85 -20.86 -4.49
C SER A 563 -6.38 -20.56 -4.12
N SER A 564 -5.90 -21.05 -2.97
CA SER A 564 -4.53 -20.81 -2.49
C SER A 564 -3.44 -21.44 -3.38
N TYR A 565 -3.81 -22.44 -4.20
CA TYR A 565 -2.91 -23.19 -5.08
C TYR A 565 -2.95 -22.73 -6.54
N GLU A 566 -3.92 -21.89 -6.91
CA GLU A 566 -4.07 -21.43 -8.29
C GLU A 566 -3.24 -20.16 -8.50
N TRP A 567 -2.24 -20.25 -9.36
CA TRP A 567 -1.46 -19.08 -9.76
C TRP A 567 -2.08 -18.44 -11.00
N VAL A 568 -2.36 -17.14 -10.91
CA VAL A 568 -2.89 -16.33 -12.01
C VAL A 568 -1.89 -15.21 -12.31
N VAL A 569 -1.45 -15.11 -13.57
CA VAL A 569 -0.52 -14.07 -14.03
C VAL A 569 -1.12 -12.70 -13.70
N THR A 570 -0.31 -11.85 -13.10
CA THR A 570 -0.70 -10.45 -12.89
C THR A 570 -0.38 -9.68 -14.16
N LYS A 571 -1.42 -9.22 -14.86
CA LYS A 571 -1.26 -8.52 -16.13
C LYS A 571 -0.37 -7.27 -15.99
N LYS A 572 0.60 -7.14 -16.90
CA LYS A 572 1.55 -6.02 -17.02
C LYS A 572 1.16 -5.11 -18.18
N LEU A 573 1.68 -3.89 -18.19
CA LEU A 573 1.28 -2.86 -19.16
C LEU A 573 2.41 -2.37 -20.06
N GLY A 574 3.68 -2.71 -19.77
CA GLY A 574 4.78 -2.48 -20.71
C GLY A 574 5.37 -1.07 -20.67
N ARG A 575 5.32 -0.39 -19.53
CA ARG A 575 5.83 0.96 -19.36
C ARG A 575 7.36 0.95 -19.26
N SER A 576 7.99 1.64 -20.21
CA SER A 576 9.37 2.08 -20.14
C SER A 576 9.43 3.55 -19.74
N SER A 577 9.94 3.85 -18.55
CA SER A 577 10.24 5.23 -18.16
C SER A 577 11.66 5.55 -18.60
N GLU A 578 11.86 5.96 -19.86
CA GLU A 578 13.14 6.53 -20.30
C GLU A 578 13.59 7.66 -19.36
N ALA A 579 12.65 8.48 -18.87
CA ALA A 579 12.91 9.54 -17.91
C ALA A 579 13.41 9.05 -16.53
N ASP A 580 12.92 7.92 -16.00
CA ASP A 580 13.46 7.38 -14.75
C ASP A 580 14.76 6.61 -14.98
N LEU A 581 14.98 6.02 -16.16
CA LEU A 581 16.26 5.39 -16.52
C LEU A 581 17.37 6.45 -16.65
N VAL A 582 17.07 7.59 -17.28
CA VAL A 582 17.99 8.74 -17.40
C VAL A 582 18.19 9.41 -16.04
N ALA A 583 17.12 9.70 -15.29
CA ALA A 583 17.25 10.25 -13.94
C ALA A 583 17.89 9.28 -12.93
N PHE A 584 17.92 7.97 -13.22
CA PHE A 584 18.66 6.98 -12.44
C PHE A 584 20.14 6.97 -12.82
N ALA A 585 20.47 6.99 -14.12
CA ALA A 585 21.84 7.06 -14.61
C ALA A 585 22.54 8.37 -14.19
N GLU A 586 21.84 9.51 -14.24
CA GLU A 586 22.38 10.83 -13.87
C GLU A 586 22.59 11.00 -12.35
N LYS A 587 21.92 10.20 -11.51
CA LYS A 587 22.03 10.32 -10.05
C LYS A 587 23.16 9.50 -9.43
N GLU A 588 23.77 8.61 -10.21
CA GLU A 588 24.87 7.74 -9.77
C GLU A 588 26.26 8.20 -10.26
N SER A 589 26.37 9.20 -11.14
CA SER A 589 27.68 9.77 -11.51
C SER A 589 28.07 10.91 -10.57
N ASP A 590 29.05 10.66 -9.69
CA ASP A 590 29.85 11.73 -9.06
C ASP A 590 30.72 12.44 -10.12
N PRO A 591 31.06 13.73 -9.95
CA PRO A 591 31.55 14.57 -11.02
C PRO A 591 33.07 14.46 -11.17
N LEU A 592 33.56 13.43 -11.84
CA LEU A 592 34.94 13.39 -12.35
C LEU A 592 34.99 12.38 -13.50
N VAL A 593 34.79 12.87 -14.72
CA VAL A 593 35.58 12.55 -15.94
C VAL A 593 34.90 13.26 -17.12
N GLU A 594 35.66 14.18 -17.71
CA GLU A 594 35.34 14.95 -18.89
C GLU A 594 35.40 14.10 -20.17
N THR A 595 34.36 14.28 -21.01
CA THR A 595 34.35 14.18 -22.48
C THR A 595 34.89 12.93 -23.18
N THR A 596 34.00 12.27 -23.94
CA THR A 596 34.27 12.02 -25.37
C THR A 596 32.96 11.84 -26.14
N ASN A 597 32.81 12.67 -27.17
CA ASN A 597 31.67 12.73 -28.09
C ASN A 597 31.58 11.46 -28.96
N LEU A 598 30.40 10.83 -28.99
CA LEU A 598 30.02 9.91 -30.07
C LEU A 598 28.71 10.39 -30.69
N HIS A 599 28.83 11.01 -31.86
CA HIS A 599 27.75 11.35 -32.77
C HIS A 599 26.90 10.10 -33.07
N ARG A 600 25.59 10.17 -32.79
CA ARG A 600 24.60 9.22 -33.30
C ARG A 600 23.64 9.95 -34.24
N SER A 601 23.91 9.83 -35.53
CA SER A 601 23.01 10.22 -36.62
C SER A 601 21.91 9.16 -36.83
N SER A 602 20.73 9.65 -37.21
CA SER A 602 19.65 9.02 -37.98
C SER A 602 18.82 7.88 -37.33
N SER A 603 17.60 8.21 -36.91
CA SER A 603 16.35 7.76 -37.56
C SER A 603 15.12 8.29 -36.78
N GLU A 604 14.76 9.56 -36.98
CA GLU A 604 13.52 10.15 -36.42
C GLU A 604 12.25 9.66 -37.15
N SER A 605 12.39 9.08 -38.35
CA SER A 605 11.25 8.66 -39.18
C SER A 605 10.56 7.37 -38.70
N GLY A 606 11.25 6.49 -37.97
CA GLY A 606 10.65 5.25 -37.46
C GLY A 606 9.84 5.43 -36.16
N LEU A 607 10.16 6.47 -35.38
CA LEU A 607 9.49 6.79 -34.11
C LEU A 607 8.10 7.40 -34.32
N ASP A 608 7.90 8.19 -35.38
CA ASP A 608 6.61 8.78 -35.69
C ASP A 608 5.59 7.75 -36.23
N GLU A 609 6.05 6.73 -36.95
CA GLU A 609 5.18 5.61 -37.36
C GLU A 609 4.82 4.70 -36.18
N LEU A 610 5.77 4.41 -35.28
CA LEU A 610 5.50 3.66 -34.05
C LEU A 610 4.53 4.40 -33.12
N ASN A 611 4.69 5.72 -32.96
CA ASN A 611 3.76 6.56 -32.20
C ASN A 611 2.36 6.61 -32.82
N LYS A 612 2.25 6.62 -34.16
CA LYS A 612 0.95 6.53 -34.85
C LYS A 612 0.29 5.17 -34.70
N ILE A 613 1.06 4.08 -34.69
CA ILE A 613 0.55 2.71 -34.49
C ILE A 613 0.16 2.47 -33.02
N GLU A 614 0.90 3.02 -32.06
CA GLU A 614 0.55 2.97 -30.63
C GLU A 614 -0.68 3.81 -30.29
N THR A 615 -0.83 4.98 -30.91
CA THR A 615 -2.02 5.83 -30.73
C THR A 615 -3.28 5.22 -31.35
N THR A 616 -3.17 4.48 -32.46
CA THR A 616 -4.30 3.74 -33.05
C THR A 616 -4.64 2.42 -32.35
N LYS A 617 -3.69 1.76 -31.66
CA LYS A 617 -3.97 0.58 -30.82
C LYS A 617 -4.55 0.93 -29.44
N LYS A 618 -4.35 2.15 -28.93
CA LYS A 618 -4.92 2.60 -27.65
C LYS A 618 -6.44 2.84 -27.70
N THR A 619 -7.03 2.96 -28.88
CA THR A 619 -8.49 3.03 -29.05
C THR A 619 -9.08 1.64 -29.29
N GLY A 620 -9.40 0.89 -28.23
CA GLY A 620 -10.20 -0.34 -28.43
C GLY A 620 -10.19 -1.45 -27.38
N LYS A 621 -10.08 -1.19 -26.08
CA LYS A 621 -10.64 -2.10 -25.06
C LYS A 621 -11.31 -1.28 -23.97
N THR A 622 -12.63 -1.18 -24.01
CA THR A 622 -13.43 -0.59 -22.93
C THR A 622 -13.16 -1.35 -21.63
N LYS A 623 -12.43 -0.71 -20.71
CA LYS A 623 -12.17 -1.21 -19.36
C LYS A 623 -13.53 -1.37 -18.66
N ARG A 624 -14.05 -2.60 -18.59
CA ARG A 624 -15.31 -2.90 -17.89
C ARG A 624 -15.02 -2.94 -16.39
N ASN A 625 -15.42 -1.88 -15.69
CA ASN A 625 -15.24 -1.78 -14.25
C ASN A 625 -16.15 -2.77 -13.51
N ARG A 626 -15.58 -3.48 -12.53
CA ARG A 626 -16.26 -4.53 -11.77
C ARG A 626 -16.80 -4.00 -10.45
N LEU A 627 -17.84 -4.65 -9.91
CA LEU A 627 -18.36 -4.35 -8.58
C LEU A 627 -17.80 -5.34 -7.55
N TYR A 628 -17.20 -4.82 -6.49
CA TYR A 628 -16.66 -5.63 -5.41
C TYR A 628 -17.64 -5.69 -4.24
N GLN A 629 -18.43 -6.77 -4.22
CA GLN A 629 -19.60 -6.88 -3.34
C GLN A 629 -19.26 -6.92 -1.84
N LYS A 630 -18.13 -7.51 -1.45
CA LYS A 630 -17.73 -7.58 -0.04
C LYS A 630 -17.37 -6.19 0.49
N GLU A 631 -16.57 -5.46 -0.28
CA GLU A 631 -16.16 -4.09 0.01
C GLU A 631 -17.39 -3.17 0.06
N LEU A 632 -18.35 -3.32 -0.86
CA LEU A 632 -19.59 -2.56 -0.85
C LEU A 632 -20.47 -2.87 0.38
N ALA A 633 -20.59 -4.14 0.78
CA ALA A 633 -21.36 -4.51 1.97
C ALA A 633 -20.72 -3.97 3.26
N LEU A 634 -19.38 -4.00 3.35
CA LEU A 634 -18.63 -3.38 4.46
C LEU A 634 -18.76 -1.85 4.45
N ALA A 635 -18.78 -1.21 3.28
CA ALA A 635 -19.07 0.22 3.17
C ALA A 635 -20.41 0.57 3.82
N LEU A 636 -21.46 -0.21 3.52
CA LEU A 636 -22.78 0.01 4.10
C LEU A 636 -22.80 -0.22 5.61
N ILE A 637 -22.10 -1.24 6.12
CA ILE A 637 -21.98 -1.47 7.58
C ILE A 637 -21.36 -0.25 8.27
N LEU A 638 -20.23 0.24 7.75
CA LEU A 638 -19.49 1.35 8.34
C LEU A 638 -20.26 2.66 8.25
N LEU A 639 -20.94 2.92 7.13
CA LEU A 639 -21.81 4.08 6.97
C LEU A 639 -23.02 4.01 7.92
N THR A 640 -23.62 2.84 8.10
CA THR A 640 -24.72 2.63 9.07
C THR A 640 -24.24 2.88 10.50
N ALA A 641 -23.06 2.38 10.85
CA ALA A 641 -22.43 2.65 12.15
C ALA A 641 -22.09 4.14 12.33
N SER A 642 -21.69 4.85 11.27
CA SER A 642 -21.45 6.30 11.33
C SER A 642 -22.73 7.06 11.68
N VAL A 643 -23.88 6.70 11.09
CA VAL A 643 -25.18 7.30 11.46
C VAL A 643 -25.50 7.05 12.92
N ARG A 644 -25.26 5.82 13.42
CA ARG A 644 -25.47 5.50 14.85
C ARG A 644 -24.55 6.30 15.77
N SER A 645 -23.30 6.51 15.37
CA SER A 645 -22.30 7.30 16.11
C SER A 645 -22.67 8.78 16.18
N LEU A 646 -23.25 9.32 15.09
CA LEU A 646 -23.77 10.68 15.04
C LEU A 646 -24.92 10.88 16.05
N LEU A 647 -25.81 9.88 16.20
CA LEU A 647 -26.91 9.93 17.16
C LEU A 647 -26.46 9.92 18.63
N SER A 648 -25.32 9.29 18.95
CA SER A 648 -24.75 9.24 20.31
C SER A 648 -23.73 10.34 20.61
N ALA A 649 -23.56 11.33 19.74
CA ALA A 649 -22.60 12.42 19.88
C ALA A 649 -21.13 11.96 20.07
N GLN A 650 -20.76 10.77 19.58
CA GLN A 650 -19.37 10.28 19.59
C GLN A 650 -18.58 10.85 18.41
N GLY A 651 -18.21 12.13 18.52
CA GLY A 651 -17.72 12.93 17.39
C GLY A 651 -16.52 12.34 16.63
N ILE A 652 -15.51 11.79 17.31
CA ILE A 652 -14.30 11.28 16.66
C ILE A 652 -14.57 10.00 15.86
N HIS A 653 -15.29 9.04 16.47
CA HIS A 653 -15.64 7.78 15.83
C HIS A 653 -16.53 7.99 14.61
N PHE A 654 -17.43 9.00 14.65
CA PHE A 654 -18.26 9.39 13.50
C PHE A 654 -17.42 9.70 12.26
N TYR A 655 -16.45 10.62 12.36
CA TYR A 655 -15.65 11.02 11.20
C TYR A 655 -14.84 9.84 10.66
N PHE A 656 -14.19 9.07 11.53
CA PHE A 656 -13.42 7.91 11.10
C PHE A 656 -14.31 6.89 10.35
N LEU A 657 -15.46 6.52 10.93
CA LEU A 657 -16.41 5.59 10.32
C LEU A 657 -16.96 6.10 8.97
N LEU A 658 -17.28 7.39 8.88
CA LEU A 658 -17.75 8.01 7.65
C LEU A 658 -16.69 7.93 6.55
N PHE A 659 -15.48 8.39 6.82
CA PHE A 659 -14.40 8.38 5.83
C PHE A 659 -13.95 6.96 5.46
N GLN A 660 -13.92 6.05 6.42
CA GLN A 660 -13.65 4.64 6.18
C GLN A 660 -14.75 4.00 5.32
N GLY A 661 -16.02 4.27 5.61
CA GLY A 661 -17.16 3.81 4.82
C GLY A 661 -17.11 4.32 3.38
N ILE A 662 -16.76 5.60 3.18
CA ILE A 662 -16.56 6.17 1.83
C ILE A 662 -15.38 5.51 1.12
N SER A 663 -14.26 5.25 1.80
CA SER A 663 -13.12 4.54 1.20
C SER A 663 -13.50 3.14 0.70
N PHE A 664 -14.22 2.37 1.52
CA PHE A 664 -14.77 1.07 1.10
C PHE A 664 -15.75 1.18 -0.06
N LEU A 665 -16.54 2.25 -0.14
CA LEU A 665 -17.45 2.51 -1.26
C LEU A 665 -16.70 2.80 -2.56
N VAL A 666 -15.66 3.65 -2.50
CA VAL A 666 -14.80 4.00 -3.66
C VAL A 666 -14.12 2.76 -4.23
N VAL A 667 -13.56 1.92 -3.35
CA VAL A 667 -12.93 0.66 -3.75
C VAL A 667 -13.97 -0.36 -4.22
N GLY A 668 -15.11 -0.46 -3.51
CA GLY A 668 -16.23 -1.33 -3.86
C GLY A 668 -16.82 -1.07 -5.23
N LEU A 669 -16.81 0.20 -5.64
CA LEU A 669 -17.23 0.64 -6.95
C LEU A 669 -16.14 0.54 -8.02
N ASP A 670 -14.88 0.22 -7.70
CA ASP A 670 -13.72 0.19 -8.62
C ASP A 670 -13.36 1.58 -9.20
N LEU A 671 -13.30 2.60 -8.34
CA LEU A 671 -12.94 3.97 -8.73
C LEU A 671 -11.46 4.32 -8.48
N ILE A 672 -10.74 3.51 -7.69
CA ILE A 672 -9.39 3.86 -7.20
C ILE A 672 -8.29 3.82 -8.28
N GLY A 673 -8.48 2.98 -9.31
CA GLY A 673 -7.54 2.84 -10.43
C GLY A 673 -7.92 3.64 -11.68
N GLU A 674 -8.88 4.58 -11.57
CA GLU A 674 -9.46 5.32 -12.72
C GLU A 674 -8.87 6.73 -12.96
N GLN A 675 -7.70 7.06 -12.40
CA GLN A 675 -7.08 8.37 -12.68
C GLN A 675 -6.07 8.29 -13.81
N GLU A 676 -6.50 8.64 -15.03
CA GLU A 676 -5.66 9.37 -15.99
C GLU A 676 -5.70 10.85 -15.58
N VAL A 677 -4.79 11.28 -14.72
CA VAL A 677 -4.53 12.71 -14.55
C VAL A 677 -3.03 12.91 -14.74
N GLN A 678 -2.64 13.22 -15.97
CA GLN A 678 -1.48 14.07 -16.21
C GLN A 678 -1.70 15.35 -15.41
N ILE A 679 -1.10 15.41 -14.22
CA ILE A 679 -0.80 16.69 -13.60
C ILE A 679 0.36 17.22 -14.45
N PRO A 680 0.20 18.28 -15.26
CA PRO A 680 1.32 18.79 -16.03
C PRO A 680 2.42 19.19 -15.05
N TYR A 681 3.62 18.64 -15.26
CA TYR A 681 4.85 19.13 -14.65
C TYR A 681 4.95 20.62 -14.99
N CYS A 682 4.73 21.48 -14.00
CA CYS A 682 5.09 22.89 -14.11
C CYS A 682 6.59 22.97 -13.79
N SER A 683 7.40 22.82 -14.83
CA SER A 683 8.81 23.22 -14.82
C SER A 683 8.90 24.70 -15.15
N GLU A 684 8.76 25.59 -14.16
CA GLU A 684 9.26 26.96 -14.24
C GLU A 684 9.89 27.36 -12.90
N PRO A 685 11.02 28.10 -12.92
CA PRO A 685 11.78 28.45 -11.73
C PRO A 685 11.09 29.54 -10.91
N LEU A 686 11.38 29.56 -9.61
CA LEU A 686 10.92 30.56 -8.65
C LEU A 686 11.06 31.99 -9.18
N SER A 687 9.94 32.67 -9.38
CA SER A 687 9.86 34.12 -9.20
C SER A 687 8.47 34.53 -8.70
N LEU A 688 8.44 35.50 -7.79
CA LEU A 688 7.27 36.02 -7.11
C LEU A 688 6.16 36.46 -8.09
N PHE A 689 4.90 36.07 -7.85
CA PHE A 689 3.77 36.95 -7.48
C PHE A 689 2.40 36.26 -7.54
N ARG A 690 1.60 36.51 -6.50
CA ARG A 690 0.12 36.53 -6.43
C ARG A 690 -0.69 35.26 -6.76
N TYR A 691 -1.21 34.67 -5.67
CA TYR A 691 -2.47 33.93 -5.63
C TYR A 691 -3.59 34.64 -6.43
N ARG A 692 -3.92 34.11 -7.61
CA ARG A 692 -5.22 34.29 -8.24
C ARG A 692 -5.83 32.92 -8.48
N SER A 693 -6.87 32.64 -7.70
CA SER A 693 -7.78 31.51 -7.83
C SER A 693 -8.45 31.58 -9.21
N ASN A 694 -8.01 30.76 -10.17
CA ASN A 694 -8.79 30.48 -11.38
C ASN A 694 -8.93 28.97 -11.55
N LEU A 695 -10.18 28.56 -11.36
CA LEU A 695 -10.70 27.21 -11.46
C LEU A 695 -10.81 26.84 -12.95
N PHE A 696 -9.81 26.17 -13.53
CA PHE A 696 -9.96 25.59 -14.86
C PHE A 696 -10.76 24.28 -14.80
N ILE A 697 -11.86 24.27 -15.54
CA ILE A 697 -12.87 23.21 -15.61
C ILE A 697 -12.48 22.27 -16.76
N CYS A 698 -12.09 21.02 -16.47
CA CYS A 698 -12.07 19.92 -17.45
C CYS A 698 -12.97 18.75 -17.01
N SER A 699 -13.89 18.37 -17.89
CA SER A 699 -15.01 17.45 -17.69
C SER A 699 -14.57 15.99 -17.63
N GLY A 700 -14.86 15.29 -16.52
CA GLY A 700 -14.55 13.88 -16.26
C GLY A 700 -14.92 13.54 -14.80
N PRO A 701 -15.04 12.26 -14.37
CA PRO A 701 -15.55 11.93 -13.04
C PRO A 701 -14.56 12.37 -11.94
N ARG A 702 -14.82 13.52 -11.31
CA ARG A 702 -13.90 14.20 -10.37
C ARG A 702 -13.99 13.75 -8.90
N PHE A 703 -14.53 12.57 -8.60
CA PHE A 703 -14.77 12.16 -7.20
C PHE A 703 -13.45 11.89 -6.44
N VAL A 704 -12.49 11.19 -7.05
CA VAL A 704 -11.24 10.77 -6.38
C VAL A 704 -10.30 11.96 -6.08
N PRO A 705 -10.03 12.91 -7.00
CA PRO A 705 -9.22 14.10 -6.69
C PRO A 705 -9.81 14.94 -5.55
N TYR A 706 -11.14 15.04 -5.45
CA TYR A 706 -11.81 15.80 -4.40
C TYR A 706 -11.87 15.03 -3.07
N PHE A 707 -12.06 13.71 -3.09
CA PHE A 707 -11.93 12.89 -1.89
C PHE A 707 -10.53 13.04 -1.29
N ILE A 708 -9.48 13.00 -2.12
CA ILE A 708 -8.10 13.32 -1.70
C ILE A 708 -8.01 14.75 -1.15
N HIS A 709 -8.62 15.74 -1.80
CA HIS A 709 -8.61 17.13 -1.31
C HIS A 709 -9.33 17.30 0.05
N LEU A 710 -10.48 16.65 0.24
CA LEU A 710 -11.26 16.67 1.48
C LEU A 710 -10.50 15.95 2.61
N LEU A 711 -9.79 14.86 2.29
CA LEU A 711 -8.92 14.16 3.22
C LEU A 711 -7.61 14.90 3.52
N GLY A 712 -7.19 15.83 2.67
CA GLY A 712 -5.98 16.64 2.85
C GLY A 712 -6.19 17.96 3.61
N LYS A 713 -7.45 18.40 3.79
CA LYS A 713 -7.80 19.66 4.49
C LYS A 713 -8.99 19.54 5.47
N GLY A 714 -9.56 18.35 5.63
CA GLY A 714 -10.78 18.13 6.42
C GLY A 714 -10.55 17.87 7.91
N PRO A 715 -11.63 17.70 8.71
CA PRO A 715 -11.55 17.45 10.15
C PRO A 715 -10.72 16.22 10.51
N LEU A 716 -10.74 15.17 9.68
CA LEU A 716 -9.91 13.97 9.90
C LEU A 716 -8.42 14.24 9.67
N TYR A 717 -8.07 15.08 8.69
CA TYR A 717 -6.70 15.56 8.51
C TYR A 717 -6.25 16.34 9.74
N HIS A 718 -7.07 17.28 10.20
CA HIS A 718 -6.75 18.03 11.40
C HIS A 718 -6.67 17.13 12.64
N LEU A 719 -7.55 16.16 12.81
CA LEU A 719 -7.57 15.27 13.99
C LEU A 719 -6.38 14.29 14.02
N VAL A 720 -5.92 13.82 12.86
CA VAL A 720 -4.83 12.83 12.74
C VAL A 720 -3.48 13.51 12.58
N VAL A 721 -3.40 14.59 11.79
CA VAL A 721 -2.16 15.23 11.38
C VAL A 721 -1.84 16.47 12.23
N THR A 722 -2.80 17.30 12.65
CA THR A 722 -2.51 18.55 13.39
C THR A 722 -1.97 18.29 14.82
N PRO A 723 -2.61 17.49 15.70
CA PRO A 723 -2.03 17.12 16.99
C PRO A 723 -0.68 16.41 16.87
N MET A 724 -0.45 15.68 15.77
CA MET A 724 0.83 15.00 15.55
C MET A 724 1.93 15.95 15.05
N LEU A 725 1.60 16.91 14.17
CA LEU A 725 2.53 17.97 13.78
C LEU A 725 2.91 18.86 14.99
N GLU A 726 2.00 19.05 15.94
CA GLU A 726 2.29 19.72 17.21
C GLU A 726 3.21 18.86 18.11
N LEU A 727 3.02 17.54 18.15
CA LEU A 727 3.90 16.58 18.85
C LEU A 727 5.33 16.48 18.26
N PHE A 728 5.46 16.67 16.95
CA PHE A 728 6.75 16.76 16.25
C PHE A 728 7.24 18.22 16.09
N GLY A 729 6.54 19.18 16.70
CA GLY A 729 6.74 20.64 16.63
C GLY A 729 7.98 21.17 17.34
N SER A 730 9.07 20.40 17.36
CA SER A 730 10.40 20.83 17.76
C SER A 730 11.49 20.12 16.93
N LEU A 731 11.25 19.95 15.63
CA LEU A 731 12.30 19.70 14.64
C LEU A 731 12.68 21.04 13.99
N PRO A 732 13.98 21.40 13.93
CA PRO A 732 14.41 22.71 13.50
C PRO A 732 14.05 22.93 12.03
N ARG A 733 13.62 24.15 11.71
CA ARG A 733 13.52 24.67 10.35
C ARG A 733 14.80 24.25 9.61
N VAL A 734 14.66 23.47 8.54
CA VAL A 734 15.73 23.30 7.57
C VAL A 734 15.98 24.70 7.02
N VAL A 735 17.05 25.32 7.51
CA VAL A 735 17.62 26.52 6.94
C VAL A 735 18.06 26.11 5.54
N GLU A 736 17.40 26.65 4.53
CA GLU A 736 18.00 26.80 3.21
C GLU A 736 19.30 27.57 3.42
N VAL A 737 20.43 26.87 3.40
CA VAL A 737 21.72 27.49 3.19
C VAL A 737 21.96 27.39 1.69
N ASN A 738 22.06 28.58 1.08
CA ASN A 738 22.30 28.86 -0.33
C ASN A 738 23.37 27.98 -0.98
#